data_AF-A0A2X0K2I9-F1
#
_entry.id   AF-A0A2X0K2I9-F1
#
_cell.length_a   1.000
_cell.length_b   1.000
_cell.length_c   1.000
_cell.angle_alpha   90.00
_cell.angle_beta   90.00
_cell.angle_gamma   90.00
#
_symmetry.space_group_name_H-M   'P 1'
#
loop_
_entity.id
_entity.type
_entity.pdbx_description
1 polymer ?
#
loop_
_entity_poly.entity_id
_entity_poly.type
_entity_poly.pdbx_seq_one_letter_code
_entity_poly.pdbx_strand_id
1 'polypeptide(L)'
;MTGTDASAPAAALSPAEALGLTAAQAAGLGAGVRVLVLGAAVANAPVADTHSQRVGSLCSQLAGRAQIGYATAAHLGNDTFEDDLREAVAEGGYDIVALPWSAPEQQAEQFGVRRAFEAVAGDPDGALFIAAAGHDGPGRLRFPATSPSAVAVGLGAADGTLNAWCGGDPFGDKPQLLVPDARYTAWSTDGDHPMRGTSAATGIVAGLAAALLARLRADGQVPSPQLRAALLAAAGPRGVLAHAPLVELLRGDNADRGIRQLTLPTEGAGLRITAAGHRPLRLAVTAAGPRERRTGQDAPSWMPPTPDVAVTLEPRPTGNTATSEPRRTQGAGWTVLDLPDGEEIELAVTASMGAAAHVAITGATAVVVSGAEHTEPEPTRPSAQRTSGRGPVILGISASHDASAALLDDGVPLVAIQQERLTRRKHDGVGCLDSRVTADYCLASAGLRPEEVDVFAFNAQPLLPGYVGLSVPSAAADFDLFDPFDERVVYVSHHLAHAFSAFWGSPFDEAVVAVCDGSGGSVLGTDDLLISGPELKEYLDRGLEGRLPMVHVFSAYHFDRSGYRLLFRETADSFNVRVGSSSIGETYAAVSQYVFGDWQEGSGKLMGLAPYGKADNIGASFLEPGEHGLPVFTSAWKDRFRDRRAARDPMACADLAARVQADLERAVSERMSYAMSLVPQCRDLAYAGGVALNSVANDRIARESGAERFFVLPASSDSGVSLGAAAAAHYRLTGTTRRPLGEFSDYLGHPYTQADHEAALALVGDRVQVSDLDLASVADGIAAGDVIGWFQGGSEFGPRALGHRSVFADARLRSTWDFINSQIKFREDFRPLAPIVPEEVAAEYFEIDQPSPHMLRVVPVREAYREKLAAVTHVDGTARIQTVSQASNPQVHRLLHLVGERTGIPIMVNTSLNRRGEPMIETPGQALDMLLATHLGALVLGSRVVRRLDGGSPMLTLDTCVALGPGVSLTSEQDENGVARRIRGGAEGRQGLLLPQWCFAALSGSGPGRRLGDYLPDCLEGVVVDVDDALAFLTALQARCLIVRTREAVRD
;
A
#
# COMPACT_ATOMS: atom_id res chain seq x y z
N MET A 1 -37.15 -35.86 -21.66
CA MET A 1 -37.19 -35.92 -23.13
C MET A 1 -35.77 -35.76 -23.63
N THR A 2 -35.33 -36.74 -24.41
CA THR A 2 -34.02 -36.84 -25.05
C THR A 2 -33.86 -35.83 -26.18
N GLY A 3 -32.68 -35.20 -26.25
CA GLY A 3 -32.05 -34.75 -27.49
C GLY A 3 -32.34 -33.31 -27.94
N THR A 4 -31.30 -32.46 -27.91
CA THR A 4 -30.88 -31.62 -29.05
C THR A 4 -29.40 -31.28 -28.91
N ASP A 5 -28.63 -31.86 -29.82
CA ASP A 5 -27.35 -31.47 -30.42
C ASP A 5 -26.25 -30.73 -29.66
N ALA A 6 -25.10 -31.39 -29.68
CA ALA A 6 -23.77 -30.80 -29.60
C ALA A 6 -23.61 -29.67 -30.63
N SER A 7 -23.56 -28.45 -30.10
CA SER A 7 -22.91 -27.24 -30.63
C SER A 7 -22.43 -27.30 -32.09
N ALA A 8 -23.31 -26.92 -33.01
CA ALA A 8 -22.87 -26.23 -34.22
C ALA A 8 -21.98 -25.04 -33.79
N PRO A 9 -20.79 -24.82 -34.40
CA PRO A 9 -20.00 -23.64 -34.10
C PRO A 9 -20.85 -22.41 -34.42
N ALA A 10 -21.01 -21.50 -33.45
CA ALA A 10 -21.65 -20.21 -33.70
C ALA A 10 -21.05 -19.59 -34.98
N ALA A 11 -21.92 -19.23 -35.93
CA ALA A 11 -21.51 -18.64 -37.20
C ALA A 11 -20.66 -17.38 -36.92
N ALA A 12 -19.51 -17.26 -37.57
CA ALA A 12 -18.67 -16.09 -37.44
C ALA A 12 -19.37 -14.90 -38.12
N LEU A 13 -19.41 -13.76 -37.44
CA LEU A 13 -20.04 -12.53 -37.92
C LEU A 13 -19.04 -11.73 -38.75
N SER A 14 -19.52 -10.93 -39.71
CA SER A 14 -18.67 -9.88 -40.29
C SER A 14 -18.31 -8.83 -39.23
N PRO A 15 -17.15 -8.15 -39.34
CA PRO A 15 -16.78 -7.05 -38.44
C PRO A 15 -17.85 -5.97 -38.31
N ALA A 16 -18.56 -5.67 -39.41
CA ALA A 16 -19.63 -4.69 -39.45
C ALA A 16 -20.85 -5.12 -38.63
N GLU A 17 -21.27 -6.38 -38.77
CA GLU A 17 -22.43 -6.93 -38.06
C GLU A 17 -22.20 -6.99 -36.55
N ALA A 18 -20.99 -7.38 -36.13
CA ALA A 18 -20.62 -7.46 -34.72
C ALA A 18 -20.59 -6.08 -34.03
N LEU A 19 -20.40 -4.98 -34.79
CA LEU A 19 -20.47 -3.61 -34.29
C LEU A 19 -21.86 -2.97 -34.48
N GLY A 20 -22.81 -3.66 -35.13
CA GLY A 20 -24.15 -3.13 -35.44
C GLY A 20 -24.17 -2.08 -36.54
N LEU A 21 -23.21 -2.09 -37.47
CA LEU A 21 -23.12 -1.15 -38.59
C LEU A 21 -23.87 -1.68 -39.83
N THR A 22 -24.57 -0.79 -40.55
CA THR A 22 -25.12 -1.13 -41.87
C THR A 22 -24.00 -1.28 -42.91
N ALA A 23 -24.24 -2.03 -43.99
CA ALA A 23 -23.27 -2.20 -45.08
C ALA A 23 -22.78 -0.86 -45.69
N ALA A 24 -23.61 0.18 -45.69
CA ALA A 24 -23.24 1.52 -46.16
C ALA A 24 -22.44 2.33 -45.10
N GLN A 25 -22.62 2.06 -43.81
CA GLN A 25 -21.81 2.63 -42.73
C GLN A 25 -20.45 1.93 -42.59
N ALA A 26 -20.39 0.65 -42.94
CA ALA A 26 -19.16 -0.14 -43.03
C ALA A 26 -18.40 0.03 -44.37
N ALA A 27 -18.98 0.75 -45.35
CA ALA A 27 -18.41 0.86 -46.68
C ALA A 27 -17.18 1.78 -46.75
N GLY A 28 -15.99 1.21 -46.54
CA GLY A 28 -14.83 1.36 -47.43
C GLY A 28 -14.30 2.77 -47.75
N LEU A 29 -14.26 3.66 -46.76
CA LEU A 29 -13.81 5.05 -46.96
C LEU A 29 -12.30 5.26 -46.95
N GLY A 30 -11.50 4.28 -46.52
CA GLY A 30 -10.05 4.38 -46.29
C GLY A 30 -9.16 4.59 -47.50
N ALA A 31 -9.68 5.03 -48.66
CA ALA A 31 -8.88 5.29 -49.85
C ALA A 31 -7.82 6.37 -49.56
N GLY A 32 -6.55 6.07 -49.83
CA GLY A 32 -5.44 6.98 -49.52
C GLY A 32 -5.02 7.00 -48.05
N VAL A 33 -5.56 6.09 -47.22
CA VAL A 33 -5.06 5.84 -45.86
C VAL A 33 -4.17 4.60 -45.86
N ARG A 34 -3.05 4.69 -45.16
CA ARG A 34 -2.08 3.59 -45.03
C ARG A 34 -2.06 3.07 -43.59
N VAL A 35 -2.18 1.77 -43.42
CA VAL A 35 -2.15 1.09 -42.11
C VAL A 35 -0.99 0.12 -42.09
N LEU A 36 -0.11 0.23 -41.08
CA LEU A 36 0.96 -0.73 -40.84
C LEU A 36 0.52 -1.75 -39.77
N VAL A 37 0.54 -3.03 -40.11
CA VAL A 37 0.39 -4.11 -39.12
C VAL A 37 1.76 -4.61 -38.70
N LEU A 38 2.13 -4.40 -37.44
CA LEU A 38 3.44 -4.76 -36.90
C LEU A 38 3.35 -6.03 -36.02
N GLY A 39 3.86 -7.16 -36.51
CA GLY A 39 3.81 -8.47 -35.83
C GLY A 39 4.97 -8.74 -34.86
N ALA A 40 4.78 -9.64 -33.89
CA ALA A 40 5.73 -9.88 -32.78
C ALA A 40 7.03 -10.62 -33.17
N ALA A 41 7.01 -11.54 -34.14
CA ALA A 41 8.21 -12.28 -34.57
C ALA A 41 8.01 -13.01 -35.92
N VAL A 42 8.91 -12.78 -36.90
CA VAL A 42 9.65 -13.80 -37.67
C VAL A 42 10.90 -13.14 -38.26
N ALA A 43 12.11 -13.57 -37.89
CA ALA A 43 13.32 -13.22 -38.65
C ALA A 43 13.36 -14.03 -39.95
N ASN A 44 13.52 -13.34 -41.09
CA ASN A 44 13.78 -13.89 -42.43
C ASN A 44 12.61 -14.53 -43.22
N ALA A 45 11.35 -14.16 -42.97
CA ALA A 45 10.26 -14.51 -43.89
C ALA A 45 9.88 -13.31 -44.78
N PRO A 46 9.93 -13.42 -46.13
CA PRO A 46 9.54 -12.34 -47.05
C PRO A 46 8.02 -12.10 -47.12
N VAL A 47 7.24 -12.74 -46.25
CA VAL A 47 5.77 -12.74 -46.23
C VAL A 47 5.30 -12.58 -44.78
N ALA A 48 4.35 -11.66 -44.56
CA ALA A 48 3.70 -11.46 -43.26
C ALA A 48 3.16 -12.78 -42.71
N ASP A 49 3.29 -13.01 -41.40
CA ASP A 49 2.74 -14.22 -40.78
C ASP A 49 1.22 -14.29 -40.96
N THR A 50 0.66 -15.50 -40.96
CA THR A 50 -0.78 -15.73 -41.22
C THR A 50 -1.68 -15.01 -40.19
N HIS A 51 -1.19 -14.73 -38.99
CA HIS A 51 -1.95 -14.02 -37.96
C HIS A 51 -2.03 -12.52 -38.27
N SER A 52 -0.90 -11.89 -38.57
CA SER A 52 -0.80 -10.48 -38.98
C SER A 52 -1.61 -10.19 -40.25
N GLN A 53 -1.59 -11.10 -41.24
CA GLN A 53 -2.41 -10.99 -42.45
C GLN A 53 -3.91 -10.99 -42.15
N ARG A 54 -4.36 -11.80 -41.18
CA ARG A 54 -5.79 -11.84 -40.80
C ARG A 54 -6.20 -10.57 -40.04
N VAL A 55 -5.32 -10.00 -39.21
CA VAL A 55 -5.53 -8.68 -38.60
C VAL A 55 -5.66 -7.60 -39.68
N GLY A 56 -4.78 -7.62 -40.68
CA GLY A 56 -4.86 -6.73 -41.85
C GLY A 56 -6.15 -6.91 -42.66
N SER A 57 -6.63 -8.15 -42.82
CA SER A 57 -7.92 -8.44 -43.47
C SER A 57 -9.10 -7.84 -42.72
N LEU A 58 -9.17 -7.97 -41.39
CA LEU A 58 -10.23 -7.35 -40.58
C LEU A 58 -10.24 -5.82 -40.73
N CYS A 59 -9.05 -5.21 -40.79
CA CYS A 59 -8.90 -3.78 -41.06
C CYS A 59 -9.43 -3.41 -42.46
N SER A 60 -8.99 -4.13 -43.51
CA SER A 60 -9.43 -3.91 -44.89
C SER A 60 -10.93 -4.07 -45.09
N GLN A 61 -11.60 -4.95 -44.36
CA GLN A 61 -13.05 -5.13 -44.47
C GLN A 61 -13.84 -3.90 -43.99
N LEU A 62 -13.34 -3.16 -43.00
CA LEU A 62 -13.97 -1.92 -42.50
C LEU A 62 -13.49 -0.68 -43.26
N ALA A 63 -12.19 -0.62 -43.56
CA ALA A 63 -11.58 0.54 -44.23
C ALA A 63 -11.70 0.49 -45.76
N GLY A 64 -11.98 -0.67 -46.36
CA GLY A 64 -12.07 -0.87 -47.80
C GLY A 64 -10.72 -0.71 -48.50
N ARG A 65 -10.51 0.42 -49.19
CA ARG A 65 -9.33 0.68 -50.04
C ARG A 65 -8.10 1.19 -49.27
N ALA A 66 -8.02 0.93 -47.96
CA ALA A 66 -6.82 1.24 -47.20
C ALA A 66 -5.66 0.37 -47.69
N GLN A 67 -4.47 0.97 -47.77
CA GLN A 67 -3.26 0.21 -48.11
C GLN A 67 -2.71 -0.41 -46.83
N ILE A 68 -2.66 -1.74 -46.77
CA ILE A 68 -2.12 -2.47 -45.62
C ILE A 68 -0.66 -2.83 -45.88
N GLY A 69 0.23 -2.25 -45.08
CA GLY A 69 1.63 -2.67 -44.96
C GLY A 69 1.81 -3.65 -43.82
N TYR A 70 2.90 -4.44 -43.89
CA TYR A 70 3.27 -5.39 -42.86
C TYR A 70 4.74 -5.24 -42.51
N ALA A 71 5.04 -5.28 -41.21
CA ALA A 71 6.40 -5.30 -40.68
C ALA A 71 6.47 -6.23 -39.46
N THR A 72 7.68 -6.60 -39.03
CA THR A 72 7.89 -7.37 -37.80
C THR A 72 8.76 -6.60 -36.81
N ALA A 73 8.39 -6.68 -35.53
CA ALA A 73 9.17 -6.16 -34.42
C ALA A 73 10.52 -6.90 -34.25
N ALA A 74 10.70 -8.09 -34.83
CA ALA A 74 11.95 -8.85 -34.76
C ALA A 74 13.12 -8.22 -35.54
N HIS A 75 12.84 -7.24 -36.42
CA HIS A 75 13.87 -6.47 -37.13
C HIS A 75 14.24 -5.16 -36.42
N LEU A 76 13.56 -4.82 -35.31
CA LEU A 76 13.86 -3.65 -34.51
C LEU A 76 14.94 -4.05 -33.50
N GLY A 77 16.19 -3.64 -33.75
CA GLY A 77 17.28 -3.92 -32.82
C GLY A 77 17.04 -3.19 -31.50
N ASN A 78 17.34 -3.79 -30.36
CA ASN A 78 17.14 -3.12 -29.06
C ASN A 78 17.84 -1.75 -28.99
N ASP A 79 19.03 -1.64 -29.60
CA ASP A 79 19.84 -0.42 -29.60
C ASP A 79 19.48 0.55 -30.75
N THR A 80 18.70 0.11 -31.72
CA THR A 80 18.26 0.88 -32.91
C THR A 80 16.75 1.03 -32.98
N PHE A 81 16.01 0.61 -31.94
CA PHE A 81 14.57 0.43 -31.96
C PHE A 81 13.82 1.70 -32.37
N GLU A 82 14.24 2.86 -31.85
CA GLU A 82 13.64 4.15 -32.18
C GLU A 82 13.82 4.49 -33.67
N ASP A 83 15.04 4.37 -34.17
CA ASP A 83 15.38 4.70 -35.56
C ASP A 83 14.72 3.71 -36.53
N ASP A 84 14.78 2.42 -36.23
CA ASP A 84 14.15 1.37 -37.05
C ASP A 84 12.62 1.51 -37.05
N LEU A 85 12.01 1.87 -35.91
CA LEU A 85 10.56 2.11 -35.83
C LEU A 85 10.18 3.40 -36.56
N ARG A 86 10.98 4.47 -36.44
CA ARG A 86 10.79 5.71 -37.22
C ARG A 86 10.91 5.45 -38.70
N GLU A 87 11.91 4.70 -39.14
CA GLU A 87 12.11 4.31 -40.54
C GLU A 87 10.90 3.50 -41.04
N ALA A 88 10.50 2.46 -40.31
CA ALA A 88 9.35 1.63 -40.65
C ALA A 88 8.04 2.43 -40.76
N VAL A 89 7.84 3.45 -39.91
CA VAL A 89 6.66 4.33 -39.94
C VAL A 89 6.78 5.41 -41.03
N ALA A 90 7.97 6.00 -41.23
CA ALA A 90 8.22 7.15 -42.09
C ALA A 90 8.42 6.80 -43.56
N GLU A 91 9.18 5.75 -43.90
CA GLU A 91 9.43 5.33 -45.28
C GLU A 91 8.13 4.93 -46.00
N GLY A 92 7.25 4.28 -45.26
CA GLY A 92 5.92 3.93 -45.71
C GLY A 92 4.83 4.92 -45.31
N GLY A 93 5.20 6.12 -44.80
CA GLY A 93 4.37 7.17 -44.20
C GLY A 93 2.96 6.74 -43.79
N TYR A 94 2.92 5.77 -42.90
CA TYR A 94 1.69 5.15 -42.44
C TYR A 94 0.92 6.12 -41.56
N ASP A 95 -0.40 6.04 -41.63
CA ASP A 95 -1.28 6.91 -40.84
C ASP A 95 -1.69 6.27 -39.52
N ILE A 96 -1.70 4.93 -39.49
CA ILE A 96 -2.14 4.12 -38.36
C ILE A 96 -1.18 2.93 -38.21
N VAL A 97 -0.80 2.61 -36.99
CA VAL A 97 0.03 1.45 -36.64
C VAL A 97 -0.76 0.51 -35.74
N ALA A 98 -1.03 -0.70 -36.22
CA ALA A 98 -1.77 -1.74 -35.52
C ALA A 98 -0.81 -2.77 -34.90
N LEU A 99 -0.91 -2.97 -33.58
CA LEU A 99 -0.02 -3.80 -32.76
C LEU A 99 -0.82 -4.93 -32.10
N PRO A 100 -1.03 -6.07 -32.79
CA PRO A 100 -1.89 -7.15 -32.30
C PRO A 100 -1.24 -8.04 -31.22
N TRP A 101 -0.05 -7.69 -30.72
CA TRP A 101 0.76 -8.48 -29.80
C TRP A 101 1.03 -7.75 -28.48
N SER A 102 1.51 -8.49 -27.49
CA SER A 102 1.85 -7.97 -26.15
C SER A 102 3.01 -8.77 -25.53
N ALA A 103 3.91 -8.13 -24.78
CA ALA A 103 5.09 -8.74 -24.13
C ALA A 103 5.26 -8.26 -22.66
N PRO A 104 6.07 -8.94 -21.81
CA PRO A 104 6.36 -8.45 -20.46
C PRO A 104 7.05 -7.07 -20.48
N GLU A 105 6.52 -6.11 -19.73
CA GLU A 105 7.02 -4.72 -19.74
C GLU A 105 8.46 -4.59 -19.19
N GLN A 106 8.84 -5.41 -18.20
CA GLN A 106 10.19 -5.44 -17.62
C GLN A 106 11.29 -5.67 -18.67
N GLN A 107 11.00 -6.47 -19.71
CA GLN A 107 11.97 -6.74 -20.77
C GLN A 107 12.09 -5.53 -21.72
N ALA A 108 11.00 -4.81 -21.98
CA ALA A 108 11.02 -3.62 -22.83
C ALA A 108 11.69 -2.41 -22.14
N GLU A 109 11.55 -2.30 -20.82
CA GLU A 109 12.20 -1.25 -20.02
C GLU A 109 13.71 -1.47 -19.89
N GLN A 110 14.16 -2.71 -19.68
CA GLN A 110 15.57 -3.07 -19.55
C GLN A 110 16.42 -2.66 -20.76
N PHE A 111 15.83 -2.61 -21.95
CA PHE A 111 16.51 -2.28 -23.21
C PHE A 111 16.13 -0.91 -23.79
N GLY A 112 15.43 -0.05 -23.03
CA GLY A 112 15.04 1.29 -23.50
C GLY A 112 13.96 1.31 -24.60
N VAL A 113 13.40 0.14 -24.95
CA VAL A 113 12.41 -0.05 -26.02
C VAL A 113 11.12 0.73 -25.74
N ARG A 114 10.68 0.80 -24.47
CA ARG A 114 9.47 1.55 -24.08
C ARG A 114 9.60 3.04 -24.41
N ARG A 115 10.74 3.63 -24.08
CA ARG A 115 11.03 5.05 -24.31
C ARG A 115 11.12 5.36 -25.80
N ALA A 116 11.84 4.52 -26.55
CA ALA A 116 11.94 4.61 -28.00
C ALA A 116 10.55 4.52 -28.67
N PHE A 117 9.69 3.62 -28.19
CA PHE A 117 8.32 3.50 -28.67
C PHE A 117 7.47 4.73 -28.36
N GLU A 118 7.52 5.26 -27.13
CA GLU A 118 6.76 6.45 -26.72
C GLU A 118 7.19 7.71 -27.50
N ALA A 119 8.47 7.83 -27.83
CA ALA A 119 9.00 8.91 -28.66
C ALA A 119 8.43 8.90 -30.10
N VAL A 120 8.14 7.71 -30.65
CA VAL A 120 7.50 7.59 -31.97
C VAL A 120 5.98 7.70 -31.88
N ALA A 121 5.36 7.09 -30.87
CA ALA A 121 3.92 7.05 -30.70
C ALA A 121 3.30 8.33 -30.12
N GLY A 122 4.13 9.18 -29.50
CA GLY A 122 3.74 10.46 -28.90
C GLY A 122 3.69 11.64 -29.88
N ASP A 123 4.11 11.48 -31.15
CA ASP A 123 4.04 12.56 -32.15
C ASP A 123 2.57 12.86 -32.48
N PRO A 124 2.04 14.05 -32.12
CA PRO A 124 0.65 14.41 -32.39
C PRO A 124 0.36 14.53 -33.88
N ASP A 125 1.36 14.76 -34.72
CA ASP A 125 1.20 14.80 -36.18
C ASP A 125 1.60 13.48 -36.86
N GLY A 126 2.04 12.49 -36.08
CA GLY A 126 2.45 11.17 -36.53
C GLY A 126 1.29 10.19 -36.65
N ALA A 127 1.64 8.91 -36.83
CA ALA A 127 0.67 7.84 -36.96
C ALA A 127 -0.08 7.56 -35.64
N LEU A 128 -1.35 7.15 -35.71
CA LEU A 128 -2.10 6.71 -34.54
C LEU A 128 -1.72 5.25 -34.18
N PHE A 129 -1.24 5.03 -32.95
CA PHE A 129 -0.88 3.70 -32.45
C PHE A 129 -2.04 3.03 -31.72
N ILE A 130 -2.35 1.78 -32.11
CA ILE A 130 -3.44 0.97 -31.54
C ILE A 130 -2.88 -0.40 -31.12
N ALA A 131 -3.02 -0.76 -29.84
CA ALA A 131 -2.35 -1.94 -29.27
C ALA A 131 -3.30 -2.93 -28.54
N ALA A 132 -2.99 -4.22 -28.65
CA ALA A 132 -3.73 -5.30 -27.99
C ALA A 132 -3.41 -5.40 -26.50
N ALA A 133 -4.45 -5.45 -25.66
CA ALA A 133 -4.30 -5.53 -24.20
C ALA A 133 -3.91 -6.93 -23.62
N GLY A 134 -3.64 -7.97 -24.41
CA GLY A 134 -3.20 -9.30 -23.91
C GLY A 134 -4.29 -10.21 -23.30
N HIS A 135 -3.96 -11.48 -22.98
CA HIS A 135 -4.91 -12.55 -22.55
C HIS A 135 -4.55 -13.32 -21.24
N ASP A 136 -3.54 -12.89 -20.47
CA ASP A 136 -2.95 -13.70 -19.38
C ASP A 136 -3.53 -13.47 -17.97
N GLY A 137 -4.77 -12.98 -17.89
CA GLY A 137 -5.48 -12.73 -16.64
C GLY A 137 -5.18 -11.36 -15.99
N PRO A 138 -6.01 -10.96 -15.02
CA PRO A 138 -5.96 -9.63 -14.40
C PRO A 138 -4.65 -9.41 -13.60
N GLY A 139 -4.12 -8.18 -13.66
CA GLY A 139 -3.00 -7.74 -12.81
C GLY A 139 -1.58 -7.90 -13.38
N ARG A 140 -1.42 -8.16 -14.68
CA ARG A 140 -0.10 -8.16 -15.35
C ARG A 140 0.04 -6.97 -16.29
N LEU A 141 1.14 -6.23 -16.20
CA LEU A 141 1.45 -5.16 -17.15
C LEU A 141 2.08 -5.74 -18.43
N ARG A 142 1.56 -5.34 -19.60
CA ARG A 142 2.02 -5.84 -20.91
C ARG A 142 2.22 -4.69 -21.89
N PHE A 143 3.47 -4.48 -22.29
CA PHE A 143 3.87 -3.57 -23.35
C PHE A 143 3.45 -4.13 -24.73
N PRO A 144 2.99 -3.33 -25.71
CA PRO A 144 2.90 -1.87 -25.72
C PRO A 144 1.57 -1.28 -25.24
N ALA A 145 0.58 -2.10 -24.86
CA ALA A 145 -0.73 -1.62 -24.39
C ALA A 145 -0.66 -0.76 -23.11
N THR A 146 0.35 -0.98 -22.28
CA THR A 146 0.63 -0.17 -21.08
C THR A 146 1.23 1.20 -21.39
N SER A 147 1.67 1.47 -22.63
CA SER A 147 2.12 2.81 -23.04
C SER A 147 0.97 3.83 -23.04
N PRO A 148 1.12 5.03 -22.43
CA PRO A 148 0.11 6.09 -22.44
C PRO A 148 -0.20 6.67 -23.84
N SER A 149 0.78 6.61 -24.75
CA SER A 149 0.69 7.19 -26.10
C SER A 149 -0.08 6.33 -27.09
N ALA A 150 -0.30 5.05 -26.78
CA ALA A 150 -1.06 4.10 -27.59
C ALA A 150 -2.50 3.94 -27.07
N VAL A 151 -3.45 3.76 -28.00
CA VAL A 151 -4.84 3.42 -27.66
C VAL A 151 -4.91 1.90 -27.43
N ALA A 152 -5.15 1.45 -26.20
CA ALA A 152 -5.26 0.03 -25.89
C ALA A 152 -6.69 -0.49 -26.12
N VAL A 153 -6.76 -1.65 -26.78
CA VAL A 153 -8.01 -2.29 -27.16
C VAL A 153 -8.13 -3.66 -26.49
N GLY A 154 -9.30 -3.92 -25.90
CA GLY A 154 -9.63 -5.18 -25.24
C GLY A 154 -10.97 -5.76 -25.69
N LEU A 155 -11.39 -6.82 -25.00
CA LEU A 155 -12.65 -7.51 -25.27
C LEU A 155 -13.69 -7.21 -24.19
N GLY A 156 -14.88 -6.80 -24.60
CA GLY A 156 -16.03 -6.61 -23.72
C GLY A 156 -17.17 -7.57 -24.01
N ALA A 157 -17.95 -7.94 -22.99
CA ALA A 157 -19.24 -8.57 -23.17
C ALA A 157 -20.26 -7.56 -23.75
N ALA A 158 -21.43 -8.06 -24.17
CA ALA A 158 -22.48 -7.25 -24.78
C ALA A 158 -23.03 -6.15 -23.84
N ASP A 159 -22.89 -6.31 -22.53
CA ASP A 159 -23.27 -5.32 -21.50
C ASP A 159 -22.14 -4.33 -21.18
N GLY A 160 -20.98 -4.44 -21.83
CA GLY A 160 -19.81 -3.62 -21.61
C GLY A 160 -18.96 -3.98 -20.41
N THR A 161 -19.19 -5.13 -19.79
CA THR A 161 -18.25 -5.72 -18.83
C THR A 161 -17.03 -6.29 -19.55
N LEU A 162 -15.92 -6.39 -18.84
CA LEU A 162 -14.61 -6.69 -19.40
C LEU A 162 -14.34 -8.20 -19.39
N ASN A 163 -14.12 -8.80 -20.56
CA ASN A 163 -13.90 -10.25 -20.69
C ASN A 163 -12.41 -10.65 -20.66
N ALA A 164 -11.53 -9.81 -21.20
CA ALA A 164 -10.08 -10.06 -21.20
C ALA A 164 -9.29 -8.74 -21.29
N TRP A 165 -8.35 -8.54 -20.35
CA TRP A 165 -7.45 -7.38 -20.30
C TRP A 165 -6.17 -7.66 -19.51
N CYS A 166 -5.14 -6.83 -19.71
CA CYS A 166 -3.93 -6.76 -18.90
C CYS A 166 -3.68 -5.29 -18.50
N GLY A 167 -3.14 -5.10 -17.29
CA GLY A 167 -2.53 -3.86 -16.82
C GLY A 167 -3.52 -2.76 -16.45
N GLY A 168 -3.77 -2.58 -15.15
CA GLY A 168 -4.19 -1.29 -14.62
C GLY A 168 -2.93 -0.53 -14.23
N ASP A 169 -2.81 0.72 -14.63
CA ASP A 169 -1.97 1.64 -13.86
C ASP A 169 -2.72 2.03 -12.57
N PRO A 170 -2.08 2.72 -11.61
CA PRO A 170 -2.72 3.17 -10.37
C PRO A 170 -3.90 4.14 -10.56
N PHE A 171 -4.16 4.63 -11.78
CA PHE A 171 -5.14 5.66 -12.09
C PHE A 171 -6.31 5.18 -12.99
N GLY A 172 -6.33 3.90 -13.37
CA GLY A 172 -7.59 3.15 -13.46
C GLY A 172 -8.36 3.13 -14.78
N ASP A 173 -7.76 3.05 -15.97
CA ASP A 173 -8.50 2.61 -17.19
C ASP A 173 -7.59 2.06 -18.30
N LYS A 174 -7.39 0.74 -18.35
CA LYS A 174 -7.08 0.04 -19.62
C LYS A 174 -7.82 -1.29 -19.63
N PRO A 175 -8.52 -1.67 -20.73
CA PRO A 175 -8.47 -1.09 -22.07
C PRO A 175 -9.36 0.15 -22.23
N GLN A 176 -8.92 1.13 -23.05
CA GLN A 176 -9.71 2.34 -23.35
C GLN A 176 -10.86 2.09 -24.33
N LEU A 177 -10.70 1.10 -25.21
CA LEU A 177 -11.73 0.68 -26.16
C LEU A 177 -12.02 -0.82 -26.00
N LEU A 178 -13.31 -1.17 -25.88
CA LEU A 178 -13.80 -2.53 -25.83
C LEU A 178 -14.53 -2.88 -27.12
N VAL A 179 -14.08 -3.95 -27.75
CA VAL A 179 -14.74 -4.58 -28.89
C VAL A 179 -15.51 -5.80 -28.38
N PRO A 180 -16.74 -6.07 -28.85
CA PRO A 180 -17.51 -7.24 -28.42
C PRO A 180 -16.71 -8.54 -28.52
N ASP A 181 -16.81 -9.40 -27.51
CA ASP A 181 -16.13 -10.69 -27.50
C ASP A 181 -16.86 -11.73 -28.37
N ALA A 182 -16.71 -11.59 -29.69
CA ALA A 182 -17.34 -12.42 -30.71
C ALA A 182 -16.31 -13.10 -31.63
N ARG A 183 -16.78 -14.06 -32.42
CA ARG A 183 -16.00 -14.60 -33.55
C ARG A 183 -16.26 -13.76 -34.79
N TYR A 184 -15.19 -13.25 -35.36
CA TYR A 184 -15.15 -12.38 -36.54
C TYR A 184 -14.62 -13.13 -37.75
N THR A 185 -15.19 -12.89 -38.93
CA THR A 185 -14.71 -13.48 -40.18
C THR A 185 -13.63 -12.60 -40.81
N ALA A 186 -12.41 -13.13 -40.95
CA ALA A 186 -11.32 -12.51 -41.70
C ALA A 186 -11.22 -13.13 -43.10
N TRP A 187 -11.52 -12.35 -44.14
CA TRP A 187 -11.42 -12.73 -45.55
C TRP A 187 -10.00 -12.54 -46.09
N SER A 188 -9.28 -13.63 -46.33
CA SER A 188 -7.99 -13.60 -47.00
C SER A 188 -8.10 -14.16 -48.42
N THR A 189 -7.02 -14.07 -49.19
CA THR A 189 -6.92 -14.68 -50.53
C THR A 189 -7.05 -16.20 -50.51
N ASP A 190 -6.84 -16.84 -49.35
CA ASP A 190 -6.89 -18.29 -49.16
C ASP A 190 -8.21 -18.79 -48.56
N GLY A 191 -9.16 -17.88 -48.31
CA GLY A 191 -10.52 -18.19 -47.82
C GLY A 191 -10.91 -17.46 -46.52
N ASP A 192 -12.07 -17.84 -46.00
CA ASP A 192 -12.66 -17.26 -44.79
C ASP A 192 -12.09 -17.92 -43.53
N HIS A 193 -11.51 -17.12 -42.65
CA HIS A 193 -10.92 -17.61 -41.40
C HIS A 193 -11.54 -16.94 -40.17
N PRO A 194 -12.05 -17.71 -39.20
CA PRO A 194 -12.58 -17.13 -37.96
C PRO A 194 -11.45 -16.62 -37.07
N MET A 195 -11.65 -15.43 -36.49
CA MET A 195 -10.79 -14.81 -35.48
C MET A 195 -11.58 -14.42 -34.24
N ARG A 196 -10.92 -14.44 -33.07
CA ARG A 196 -11.43 -13.95 -31.78
C ARG A 196 -10.21 -13.47 -30.97
N GLY A 197 -10.43 -12.69 -29.92
CA GLY A 197 -9.34 -12.23 -29.05
C GLY A 197 -8.96 -10.77 -29.31
N THR A 198 -8.06 -10.25 -28.48
CA THR A 198 -7.59 -8.85 -28.53
C THR A 198 -6.88 -8.49 -29.85
N SER A 199 -6.28 -9.45 -30.55
CA SER A 199 -5.74 -9.24 -31.90
C SER A 199 -6.83 -8.97 -32.94
N ALA A 200 -7.99 -9.63 -32.84
CA ALA A 200 -9.13 -9.35 -33.73
C ALA A 200 -9.69 -7.96 -33.47
N ALA A 201 -9.81 -7.59 -32.19
CA ALA A 201 -10.21 -6.24 -31.77
C ALA A 201 -9.28 -5.14 -32.30
N THR A 202 -7.97 -5.39 -32.31
CA THR A 202 -6.97 -4.45 -32.86
C THR A 202 -7.20 -4.18 -34.35
N GLY A 203 -7.44 -5.22 -35.16
CA GLY A 203 -7.74 -5.07 -36.59
C GLY A 203 -9.03 -4.29 -36.86
N ILE A 204 -10.05 -4.50 -36.02
CA ILE A 204 -11.34 -3.82 -36.09
C ILE A 204 -11.19 -2.32 -35.82
N VAL A 205 -10.55 -1.95 -34.70
CA VAL A 205 -10.35 -0.53 -34.33
C VAL A 205 -9.47 0.19 -35.34
N ALA A 206 -8.41 -0.46 -35.85
CA ALA A 206 -7.57 0.12 -36.90
C ALA A 206 -8.36 0.38 -38.21
N GLY A 207 -9.26 -0.53 -38.59
CA GLY A 207 -10.15 -0.34 -39.75
C GLY A 207 -11.12 0.83 -39.59
N LEU A 208 -11.71 0.98 -38.40
CA LEU A 208 -12.58 2.13 -38.09
C LEU A 208 -11.80 3.45 -38.13
N ALA A 209 -10.63 3.51 -37.48
CA ALA A 209 -9.78 4.69 -37.49
C ALA A 209 -9.39 5.09 -38.93
N ALA A 210 -9.08 4.13 -39.80
CA ALA A 210 -8.74 4.40 -41.19
C ALA A 210 -9.92 4.99 -41.98
N ALA A 211 -11.13 4.47 -41.78
CA ALA A 211 -12.33 5.00 -42.42
C ALA A 211 -12.65 6.44 -41.97
N LEU A 212 -12.50 6.75 -40.68
CA LEU A 212 -12.69 8.09 -40.12
C LEU A 212 -11.65 9.08 -40.64
N LEU A 213 -10.39 8.66 -40.67
CA LEU A 213 -9.28 9.50 -41.11
C LEU A 213 -9.44 9.95 -42.56
N ALA A 214 -9.81 9.03 -43.46
CA ALA A 214 -10.05 9.37 -44.86
C ALA A 214 -11.18 10.39 -45.00
N ARG A 215 -12.20 10.31 -44.13
CA ARG A 215 -13.29 11.27 -44.10
C ARG A 215 -12.82 12.65 -43.62
N LEU A 216 -12.09 12.71 -42.49
CA LEU A 216 -11.52 13.96 -41.97
C LEU A 216 -10.63 14.66 -43.00
N ARG A 217 -9.84 13.90 -43.77
CA ARG A 217 -9.01 14.44 -44.86
C ARG A 217 -9.84 15.03 -46.00
N ALA A 218 -10.95 14.37 -46.38
CA ALA A 218 -11.85 14.89 -47.41
C ALA A 218 -12.48 16.24 -46.99
N ASP A 219 -12.64 16.45 -45.68
CA ASP A 219 -13.18 17.68 -45.09
C ASP A 219 -12.08 18.72 -44.73
N GLY A 220 -10.83 18.49 -45.16
CA GLY A 220 -9.71 19.43 -45.02
C GLY A 220 -9.11 19.53 -43.60
N GLN A 221 -9.37 18.57 -42.72
CA GLN A 221 -8.95 18.60 -41.32
C GLN A 221 -7.54 18.02 -41.08
N VAL A 222 -6.88 18.50 -40.01
CA VAL A 222 -5.61 17.95 -39.51
C VAL A 222 -5.90 16.57 -38.87
N PRO A 223 -5.04 15.56 -39.05
CA PRO A 223 -5.55 14.20 -39.10
C PRO A 223 -5.41 13.37 -37.82
N SER A 224 -4.42 13.60 -36.95
CA SER A 224 -4.11 12.67 -35.84
C SER A 224 -4.73 13.05 -34.48
N PRO A 225 -4.61 14.30 -33.97
CA PRO A 225 -5.21 14.66 -32.68
C PRO A 225 -6.74 14.66 -32.72
N GLN A 226 -7.31 15.10 -33.84
CA GLN A 226 -8.74 15.10 -34.13
C GLN A 226 -9.30 13.69 -34.29
N LEU A 227 -8.57 12.79 -34.98
CA LEU A 227 -8.96 11.39 -35.12
C LEU A 227 -8.96 10.68 -33.76
N ARG A 228 -7.94 10.92 -32.94
CA ARG A 228 -7.84 10.37 -31.57
C ARG A 228 -9.01 10.86 -30.71
N ALA A 229 -9.31 12.16 -30.71
CA ALA A 229 -10.44 12.73 -29.99
C ALA A 229 -11.79 12.16 -30.47
N ALA A 230 -11.98 12.04 -31.79
CA ALA A 230 -13.20 11.48 -32.38
C ALA A 230 -13.41 10.00 -32.03
N LEU A 231 -12.35 9.19 -32.08
CA LEU A 231 -12.41 7.76 -31.77
C LEU A 231 -12.76 7.53 -30.28
N LEU A 232 -12.14 8.30 -29.38
CA LEU A 232 -12.40 8.24 -27.94
C LEU A 232 -13.81 8.72 -27.59
N ALA A 233 -14.26 9.82 -28.20
CA ALA A 233 -15.61 10.36 -28.00
C ALA A 233 -16.70 9.40 -28.47
N ALA A 234 -16.43 8.58 -29.49
CA ALA A 234 -17.42 7.70 -30.09
C ALA A 234 -17.65 6.37 -29.37
N ALA A 235 -16.77 5.97 -28.45
CA ALA A 235 -17.06 4.84 -27.57
C ALA A 235 -18.14 5.22 -26.53
N GLY A 236 -18.98 4.27 -26.12
CA GLY A 236 -20.00 4.52 -25.09
C GLY A 236 -19.41 4.74 -23.68
N PRO A 237 -20.24 5.07 -22.66
CA PRO A 237 -19.81 5.34 -21.27
C PRO A 237 -19.07 4.18 -20.56
N ARG A 238 -19.06 3.00 -21.17
CA ARG A 238 -18.34 1.80 -20.70
C ARG A 238 -17.12 1.45 -21.57
N GLY A 239 -16.70 2.34 -22.47
CA GLY A 239 -15.61 2.11 -23.42
C GLY A 239 -15.97 1.19 -24.59
N VAL A 240 -17.21 0.72 -24.67
CA VAL A 240 -17.66 -0.24 -25.70
C VAL A 240 -17.97 0.46 -27.01
N LEU A 241 -17.41 -0.07 -28.11
CA LEU A 241 -17.78 0.31 -29.47
C LEU A 241 -18.98 -0.52 -29.96
N ALA A 242 -20.12 -0.42 -29.29
CA ALA A 242 -21.35 -1.12 -29.68
C ALA A 242 -22.49 -0.10 -29.89
N HIS A 243 -23.19 -0.21 -31.02
CA HIS A 243 -24.47 0.47 -31.31
C HIS A 243 -24.45 2.00 -31.53
N ALA A 244 -23.32 2.69 -31.43
CA ALA A 244 -23.21 4.11 -31.79
C ALA A 244 -22.63 4.28 -33.21
N PRO A 245 -23.33 4.94 -34.15
CA PRO A 245 -22.79 5.19 -35.48
C PRO A 245 -21.68 6.24 -35.41
N LEU A 246 -20.43 5.78 -35.31
CA LEU A 246 -19.20 6.60 -35.45
C LEU A 246 -19.25 7.56 -36.66
N VAL A 247 -19.99 7.14 -37.70
CA VAL A 247 -20.15 7.86 -38.96
C VAL A 247 -21.15 9.02 -38.85
N GLU A 248 -22.08 9.03 -37.88
CA GLU A 248 -23.02 10.17 -37.68
C GLU A 248 -22.35 11.38 -37.03
N LEU A 249 -21.32 11.16 -36.20
CA LEU A 249 -20.50 12.21 -35.58
C LEU A 249 -19.75 13.09 -36.60
N LEU A 250 -19.57 12.60 -37.84
CA LEU A 250 -18.88 13.29 -38.94
C LEU A 250 -19.81 13.68 -40.10
N ARG A 251 -21.13 13.43 -40.00
CA ARG A 251 -22.09 13.63 -41.11
C ARG A 251 -22.89 14.94 -41.06
N GLY A 252 -22.67 15.80 -40.06
CA GLY A 252 -23.55 16.96 -39.84
C GLY A 252 -23.13 18.25 -40.54
N ASP A 253 -23.80 18.60 -41.64
CA ASP A 253 -23.87 19.98 -42.19
C ASP A 253 -24.60 20.98 -41.24
N ASN A 254 -24.86 20.60 -39.98
CA ASN A 254 -25.58 21.42 -39.01
C ASN A 254 -24.61 21.91 -37.93
N ALA A 255 -24.47 23.23 -37.84
CA ALA A 255 -23.66 23.96 -36.86
C ALA A 255 -23.94 23.64 -35.37
N ASP A 256 -24.97 22.83 -35.07
CA ASP A 256 -25.40 22.45 -33.74
C ASP A 256 -25.00 21.03 -33.29
N ARG A 257 -24.34 20.22 -34.13
CA ARG A 257 -23.88 18.88 -33.73
C ARG A 257 -22.60 18.52 -34.47
N GLY A 258 -21.44 18.82 -33.90
CA GLY A 258 -20.18 18.39 -34.50
C GLY A 258 -18.97 18.97 -33.79
N ILE A 259 -17.98 18.11 -33.62
CA ILE A 259 -16.60 18.35 -33.15
C ILE A 259 -16.19 19.82 -33.34
N ARG A 260 -16.03 20.57 -32.23
CA ARG A 260 -15.61 21.97 -32.27
C ARG A 260 -14.12 22.07 -31.95
N GLN A 261 -13.34 22.49 -32.95
CA GLN A 261 -11.93 22.80 -32.77
C GLN A 261 -11.78 24.10 -31.96
N LEU A 262 -11.09 24.04 -30.81
CA LEU A 262 -10.90 25.17 -29.92
C LEU A 262 -9.46 25.25 -29.47
N THR A 263 -8.70 26.18 -30.04
CA THR A 263 -7.34 26.47 -29.58
C THR A 263 -7.42 27.37 -28.35
N LEU A 264 -7.09 26.82 -27.18
CA LEU A 264 -7.02 27.57 -25.92
C LEU A 264 -5.60 28.15 -25.75
N PRO A 265 -5.44 29.44 -25.40
CA PRO A 265 -4.13 30.02 -25.09
C PRO A 265 -3.60 29.52 -23.73
N THR A 266 -2.29 29.62 -23.57
CA THR A 266 -1.53 29.15 -22.40
C THR A 266 -2.02 29.75 -21.09
N GLU A 267 -2.41 28.88 -20.16
CA GLU A 267 -2.93 29.12 -18.80
C GLU A 267 -4.28 29.87 -18.71
N GLY A 268 -5.26 29.21 -18.08
CA GLY A 268 -6.49 29.85 -17.57
C GLY A 268 -7.71 29.98 -18.50
N ALA A 269 -7.72 29.36 -19.69
CA ALA A 269 -8.89 29.45 -20.58
C ALA A 269 -9.98 28.40 -20.27
N GLY A 270 -11.22 28.82 -20.00
CA GLY A 270 -12.38 27.94 -19.74
C GLY A 270 -13.27 27.67 -20.96
N LEU A 271 -14.00 26.55 -20.97
CA LEU A 271 -14.94 26.15 -22.02
C LEU A 271 -16.35 25.92 -21.45
N ARG A 272 -17.33 26.77 -21.80
CA ARG A 272 -18.71 26.54 -21.37
C ARG A 272 -19.44 25.55 -22.30
N ILE A 273 -20.07 24.52 -21.74
CA ILE A 273 -20.79 23.52 -22.55
C ILE A 273 -22.23 23.40 -22.05
N THR A 274 -23.20 23.70 -22.92
CA THR A 274 -24.61 23.57 -22.57
C THR A 274 -25.14 22.24 -23.12
N ALA A 275 -25.39 21.26 -22.24
CA ALA A 275 -25.93 19.97 -22.64
C ALA A 275 -27.43 20.08 -22.95
N ALA A 276 -27.79 20.32 -24.21
CA ALA A 276 -29.19 20.33 -24.65
C ALA A 276 -29.64 18.93 -25.11
N GLY A 277 -30.21 18.11 -24.23
CA GLY A 277 -30.89 16.86 -24.64
C GLY A 277 -30.98 15.73 -23.60
N HIS A 278 -31.64 14.64 -23.99
CA HIS A 278 -31.89 13.41 -23.21
C HIS A 278 -30.92 12.26 -23.56
N ARG A 279 -29.63 12.55 -23.75
CA ARG A 279 -28.61 11.51 -23.97
C ARG A 279 -27.33 11.85 -23.21
N PRO A 280 -26.57 10.82 -22.74
CA PRO A 280 -25.33 11.05 -22.00
C PRO A 280 -24.31 11.71 -22.90
N LEU A 281 -23.71 12.77 -22.36
CA LEU A 281 -22.78 13.64 -23.07
C LEU A 281 -21.36 13.12 -22.88
N ARG A 282 -20.65 12.78 -23.96
CA ARG A 282 -19.24 12.38 -23.89
C ARG A 282 -18.34 13.46 -24.48
N LEU A 283 -17.35 13.87 -23.70
CA LEU A 283 -16.34 14.86 -24.05
C LEU A 283 -14.99 14.16 -24.12
N ALA A 284 -14.31 14.21 -25.27
CA ALA A 284 -12.91 13.81 -25.39
C ALA A 284 -12.07 15.03 -25.75
N VAL A 285 -11.01 15.27 -24.99
CA VAL A 285 -10.05 16.35 -25.23
C VAL A 285 -8.68 15.73 -25.46
N THR A 286 -8.01 16.14 -26.52
CA THR A 286 -6.61 15.79 -26.82
C THR A 286 -5.79 17.07 -26.96
N ALA A 287 -4.49 17.07 -26.70
CA ALA A 287 -3.64 18.24 -26.95
C ALA A 287 -2.50 17.93 -27.91
N ALA A 288 -2.13 18.94 -28.70
CA ALA A 288 -1.00 18.91 -29.62
C ALA A 288 0.11 19.85 -29.13
N GLY A 289 1.31 19.29 -28.91
CA GLY A 289 2.47 20.02 -28.39
C GLY A 289 3.32 20.62 -29.51
N PRO A 290 4.19 21.61 -29.22
CA PRO A 290 5.12 22.15 -30.19
C PRO A 290 6.14 21.07 -30.64
N ARG A 291 6.32 20.92 -31.95
CA ARG A 291 7.35 20.06 -32.56
C ARG A 291 8.75 20.60 -32.24
N GLU A 292 9.41 20.11 -31.19
CA GLU A 292 10.87 20.20 -31.13
C GLU A 292 11.46 19.13 -32.07
N ARG A 293 11.84 19.53 -33.29
CA ARG A 293 12.75 18.70 -34.10
C ARG A 293 14.09 18.61 -33.36
N ARG A 294 14.51 17.40 -32.97
CA ARG A 294 15.90 17.14 -32.59
C ARG A 294 16.60 16.31 -33.67
N THR A 295 17.64 16.90 -34.24
CA THR A 295 18.70 16.21 -34.98
C THR A 295 19.92 16.12 -34.06
N GLY A 296 20.32 14.91 -33.66
CA GLY A 296 21.56 14.67 -32.89
C GLY A 296 21.35 14.08 -31.50
N GLN A 297 22.24 13.14 -31.13
CA GLN A 297 22.20 12.19 -30.00
C GLN A 297 22.25 12.77 -28.56
N ASP A 298 21.77 13.99 -28.29
CA ASP A 298 21.77 14.54 -26.93
C ASP A 298 20.37 15.00 -26.46
N ALA A 299 19.68 14.10 -25.71
CA ALA A 299 18.97 14.39 -24.45
C ALA A 299 18.42 13.13 -23.73
N PRO A 300 18.60 13.00 -22.41
CA PRO A 300 17.71 12.27 -21.50
C PRO A 300 16.38 13.03 -21.25
N SER A 301 15.26 12.30 -21.15
CA SER A 301 13.88 12.77 -21.37
C SER A 301 13.06 13.16 -20.12
N TRP A 302 13.60 13.97 -19.21
CA TRP A 302 12.72 14.86 -18.42
C TRP A 302 12.30 16.10 -19.25
N MET A 303 12.54 16.06 -20.57
CA MET A 303 11.91 16.91 -21.60
C MET A 303 10.45 17.25 -21.27
N PRO A 304 10.00 18.48 -21.56
CA PRO A 304 8.65 18.90 -21.23
C PRO A 304 7.62 17.93 -21.82
N PRO A 305 6.51 17.70 -21.09
CA PRO A 305 5.57 16.64 -21.36
C PRO A 305 4.92 16.80 -22.74
N THR A 306 4.52 15.66 -23.33
CA THR A 306 3.33 15.62 -24.19
C THR A 306 2.25 16.45 -23.47
N PRO A 307 1.65 17.46 -24.09
CA PRO A 307 0.83 18.42 -23.34
C PRO A 307 -0.27 17.71 -22.55
N ASP A 308 -0.23 17.84 -21.23
CA ASP A 308 -1.21 17.22 -20.37
C ASP A 308 -2.51 18.00 -20.45
N VAL A 309 -3.61 17.26 -20.58
CA VAL A 309 -4.95 17.83 -20.63
C VAL A 309 -5.67 17.45 -19.37
N ALA A 310 -5.94 18.46 -18.55
CA ALA A 310 -6.87 18.34 -17.44
C ALA A 310 -8.22 18.99 -17.81
N VAL A 311 -9.29 18.28 -17.50
CA VAL A 311 -10.66 18.79 -17.58
C VAL A 311 -11.19 18.82 -16.16
N THR A 312 -11.51 20.01 -15.66
CA THR A 312 -12.13 20.22 -14.35
C THR A 312 -13.56 20.69 -14.52
N LEU A 313 -14.43 20.18 -13.65
CA LEU A 313 -15.82 20.60 -13.57
C LEU A 313 -15.93 21.69 -12.53
N GLU A 314 -16.46 22.84 -12.92
CA GLU A 314 -16.79 23.90 -11.97
C GLU A 314 -18.31 23.86 -11.72
N PRO A 315 -18.79 23.25 -10.62
CA PRO A 315 -20.20 23.26 -10.31
C PRO A 315 -20.66 24.68 -9.97
N ARG A 316 -21.62 25.23 -10.74
CA ARG A 316 -22.34 26.41 -10.29
C ARG A 316 -23.39 26.02 -9.25
N PRO A 317 -23.61 26.83 -8.21
CA PRO A 317 -24.70 26.63 -7.27
C PRO A 317 -26.00 27.09 -7.94
N THR A 318 -26.54 26.30 -8.85
CA THR A 318 -27.96 26.39 -9.21
C THR A 318 -28.68 25.31 -8.45
N GLY A 319 -29.46 25.74 -7.45
CA GLY A 319 -30.16 24.84 -6.56
C GLY A 319 -31.00 23.81 -7.32
N ASN A 320 -30.86 22.57 -6.86
CA ASN A 320 -31.73 21.40 -7.03
C ASN A 320 -31.17 20.25 -7.90
N THR A 321 -30.76 19.21 -7.15
CA THR A 321 -30.91 17.76 -7.40
C THR A 321 -30.23 17.06 -8.58
N ALA A 322 -29.25 16.25 -8.18
CA ALA A 322 -28.85 14.93 -8.68
C ALA A 322 -28.13 14.85 -10.02
N THR A 323 -26.81 14.63 -9.96
CA THR A 323 -26.06 14.12 -11.11
C THR A 323 -24.92 13.21 -10.64
N SER A 324 -24.91 11.98 -11.17
CA SER A 324 -23.83 11.01 -11.05
C SER A 324 -22.46 11.64 -11.29
N GLU A 325 -21.45 11.26 -10.50
CA GLU A 325 -20.07 11.67 -10.76
C GLU A 325 -19.69 11.34 -12.20
N PRO A 326 -19.14 12.30 -12.95
CA PRO A 326 -18.75 12.07 -14.33
C PRO A 326 -17.54 11.14 -14.39
N ARG A 327 -17.62 10.14 -15.26
CA ARG A 327 -16.57 9.13 -15.40
C ARG A 327 -15.42 9.73 -16.22
N ARG A 328 -14.20 9.67 -15.69
CA ARG A 328 -13.01 10.23 -16.32
C ARG A 328 -12.02 9.13 -16.69
N THR A 329 -11.58 9.13 -17.94
CA THR A 329 -10.47 8.29 -18.44
C THR A 329 -9.37 9.23 -18.90
N GLN A 330 -8.13 9.05 -18.44
CA GLN A 330 -7.02 9.99 -18.73
C GLN A 330 -5.78 9.26 -19.25
N GLY A 331 -5.02 9.92 -20.14
CA GLY A 331 -3.70 9.49 -20.59
C GLY A 331 -2.83 10.69 -20.99
N ALA A 332 -1.54 10.46 -21.22
CA ALA A 332 -0.63 11.53 -21.66
C ALA A 332 -1.16 12.13 -22.98
N GLY A 333 -1.46 13.43 -22.98
CA GLY A 333 -2.01 14.11 -24.16
C GLY A 333 -3.53 14.07 -24.34
N TRP A 334 -4.32 13.42 -23.45
CA TRP A 334 -5.77 13.34 -23.62
C TRP A 334 -6.59 13.00 -22.34
N THR A 335 -7.86 13.40 -22.32
CA THR A 335 -8.85 13.08 -21.28
C THR A 335 -10.22 12.82 -21.92
N VAL A 336 -10.97 11.84 -21.42
CA VAL A 336 -12.39 11.59 -21.75
C VAL A 336 -13.24 11.77 -20.50
N LEU A 337 -14.39 12.42 -20.64
CA LEU A 337 -15.34 12.70 -19.58
C LEU A 337 -16.75 12.32 -20.04
N ASP A 338 -17.43 11.47 -19.28
CA ASP A 338 -18.83 11.10 -19.48
C ASP A 338 -19.71 11.90 -18.50
N LEU A 339 -20.63 12.72 -19.01
CA LEU A 339 -21.51 13.60 -18.25
C LEU A 339 -22.96 13.09 -18.25
N PRO A 340 -23.68 13.21 -17.11
CA PRO A 340 -25.10 12.87 -17.01
C PRO A 340 -26.00 13.82 -17.82
N ASP A 341 -27.19 13.31 -18.15
CA ASP A 341 -28.20 14.02 -18.93
C ASP A 341 -28.80 15.22 -18.16
N GLY A 342 -29.00 16.36 -18.85
CA GLY A 342 -30.03 17.35 -18.45
C GLY A 342 -29.60 18.62 -17.72
N GLU A 343 -28.31 18.89 -17.50
CA GLU A 343 -27.85 20.11 -16.81
C GLU A 343 -26.90 20.98 -17.66
N GLU A 344 -26.93 22.30 -17.42
CA GLU A 344 -25.96 23.23 -17.99
C GLU A 344 -24.69 23.21 -17.15
N ILE A 345 -23.56 22.78 -17.74
CA ILE A 345 -22.31 22.53 -17.01
C ILE A 345 -21.20 23.43 -17.54
N GLU A 346 -20.59 24.22 -16.65
CA GLU A 346 -19.40 25.01 -16.98
C GLU A 346 -18.16 24.14 -16.75
N LEU A 347 -17.32 23.99 -17.79
CA LEU A 347 -16.12 23.16 -17.76
C LEU A 347 -14.89 24.05 -17.90
N ALA A 348 -13.91 23.88 -17.03
CA ALA A 348 -12.59 24.44 -17.24
C ALA A 348 -11.71 23.37 -17.90
N VAL A 349 -11.14 23.70 -19.07
CA VAL A 349 -10.23 22.80 -19.79
C VAL A 349 -8.85 23.44 -19.73
N THR A 350 -7.94 22.86 -18.96
CA THR A 350 -6.58 23.35 -18.82
C THR A 350 -5.63 22.39 -19.52
N ALA A 351 -4.92 22.88 -20.54
CA ALA A 351 -3.80 22.16 -21.15
C ALA A 351 -2.47 22.75 -20.62
N SER A 352 -1.50 21.90 -20.30
CA SER A 352 -0.16 22.38 -19.92
C SER A 352 0.59 22.94 -21.13
N MET A 353 1.38 24.00 -20.90
CA MET A 353 2.49 24.43 -21.77
C MET A 353 2.20 24.59 -23.27
N GLY A 354 1.79 25.77 -23.73
CA GLY A 354 1.93 26.16 -25.16
C GLY A 354 1.09 25.41 -26.19
N ALA A 355 0.30 24.42 -25.77
CA ALA A 355 -0.29 23.43 -26.66
C ALA A 355 -1.71 23.76 -27.12
N ALA A 356 -2.04 23.37 -28.36
CA ALA A 356 -3.40 23.47 -28.86
C ALA A 356 -4.23 22.28 -28.35
N ALA A 357 -5.29 22.55 -27.59
CA ALA A 357 -6.28 21.54 -27.26
C ALA A 357 -7.24 21.28 -28.44
N HIS A 358 -7.68 20.04 -28.60
CA HIS A 358 -8.64 19.57 -29.58
C HIS A 358 -9.78 18.87 -28.84
N VAL A 359 -11.01 19.34 -29.04
CA VAL A 359 -12.17 18.90 -28.28
C VAL A 359 -13.18 18.23 -29.20
N ALA A 360 -13.54 16.99 -28.91
CA ALA A 360 -14.62 16.25 -29.56
C ALA A 360 -15.75 16.01 -28.56
N ILE A 361 -16.99 16.29 -28.96
CA ILE A 361 -18.17 16.25 -28.10
C ILE A 361 -19.27 15.46 -28.80
N THR A 362 -19.93 14.53 -28.09
CA THR A 362 -21.10 13.82 -28.60
C THR A 362 -22.39 14.38 -27.99
N GLY A 363 -23.33 14.82 -28.82
CA GLY A 363 -24.72 15.06 -28.38
C GLY A 363 -25.07 16.38 -27.67
N ALA A 364 -24.20 17.41 -27.62
CA ALA A 364 -24.48 18.71 -26.99
C ALA A 364 -24.12 19.95 -27.83
N THR A 365 -24.59 21.12 -27.40
CA THR A 365 -24.25 22.45 -27.95
C THR A 365 -23.24 23.17 -27.04
N ALA A 366 -22.00 23.33 -27.50
CA ALA A 366 -20.92 23.98 -26.74
C ALA A 366 -20.66 25.45 -27.17
N VAL A 367 -20.39 26.34 -26.21
CA VAL A 367 -20.10 27.77 -26.44
C VAL A 367 -18.84 28.19 -25.67
N VAL A 368 -17.81 28.66 -26.37
CA VAL A 368 -16.57 29.15 -25.73
C VAL A 368 -16.83 30.45 -24.97
N VAL A 369 -16.33 30.56 -23.74
CA VAL A 369 -16.42 31.78 -22.94
C VAL A 369 -15.00 32.16 -22.53
N SER A 370 -14.45 33.19 -23.17
CA SER A 370 -13.15 33.75 -22.81
C SER A 370 -13.33 34.76 -21.68
N GLY A 371 -12.75 34.50 -20.50
CA GLY A 371 -12.72 35.49 -19.43
C GLY A 371 -11.82 35.08 -18.27
N ALA A 372 -10.66 35.72 -18.15
CA ALA A 372 -9.92 35.79 -16.90
C ALA A 372 -9.17 37.13 -16.87
N GLU A 373 -9.70 38.08 -16.11
CA GLU A 373 -8.92 39.18 -15.56
C GLU A 373 -8.11 38.63 -14.38
N HIS A 374 -6.81 38.92 -14.38
CA HIS A 374 -5.88 38.55 -13.32
C HIS A 374 -6.22 39.27 -12.01
N THR A 375 -6.37 38.52 -10.92
CA THR A 375 -6.07 38.99 -9.56
C THR A 375 -5.03 38.05 -8.96
N GLU A 376 -3.81 38.56 -8.79
CA GLU A 376 -2.74 37.88 -8.05
C GLU A 376 -3.13 37.68 -6.58
N PRO A 377 -2.84 36.52 -5.95
CA PRO A 377 -2.61 36.48 -4.51
C PRO A 377 -1.18 36.96 -4.24
N GLU A 378 -1.06 38.03 -3.45
CA GLU A 378 0.24 38.45 -2.91
C GLU A 378 0.93 37.29 -2.18
N PRO A 379 2.25 37.13 -2.33
CA PRO A 379 3.01 36.20 -1.51
C PRO A 379 3.00 36.70 -0.07
N THR A 380 2.29 36.01 0.81
CA THR A 380 2.52 36.17 2.25
C THR A 380 3.93 35.70 2.57
N ARG A 381 4.86 36.64 2.67
CA ARG A 381 6.13 36.42 3.35
C ARG A 381 5.82 35.94 4.77
N PRO A 382 6.42 34.84 5.26
CA PRO A 382 6.48 34.62 6.68
C PRO A 382 7.24 35.78 7.30
N SER A 383 6.58 36.54 8.16
CA SER A 383 7.27 37.38 9.11
C SER A 383 8.13 36.47 9.98
N ALA A 384 9.45 36.54 9.82
CA ALA A 384 10.38 36.20 10.87
C ALA A 384 10.18 37.23 12.00
N GLN A 385 9.11 37.05 12.77
CA GLN A 385 8.90 37.63 14.08
C GLN A 385 7.76 36.89 14.76
N ARG A 386 8.09 35.90 15.61
CA ARG A 386 7.37 35.75 16.86
C ARG A 386 8.32 35.79 18.04
N THR A 387 7.98 36.72 18.91
CA THR A 387 8.35 36.85 20.29
C THR A 387 7.80 35.66 21.10
N SER A 388 8.66 34.74 21.53
CA SER A 388 8.60 34.02 22.83
C SER A 388 9.59 32.86 22.82
N GLY A 389 10.46 32.74 23.82
CA GLY A 389 11.51 31.70 23.89
C GLY A 389 11.01 30.27 24.13
N ARG A 390 10.24 29.70 23.19
CA ARG A 390 9.90 28.26 23.10
C ARG A 390 10.68 27.64 21.93
N GLY A 391 11.15 26.40 22.07
CA GLY A 391 11.85 25.66 21.02
C GLY A 391 10.92 25.09 19.93
N PRO A 392 11.48 24.41 18.90
CA PRO A 392 10.74 24.02 17.69
C PRO A 392 9.81 22.81 17.90
N VAL A 393 8.61 22.87 17.32
CA VAL A 393 7.64 21.77 17.24
C VAL A 393 7.81 21.04 15.91
N ILE A 394 8.10 19.75 15.95
CA ILE A 394 8.47 18.96 14.76
C ILE A 394 7.61 17.70 14.68
N LEU A 395 6.98 17.47 13.52
CA LEU A 395 6.21 16.25 13.25
C LEU A 395 6.98 15.37 12.25
N GLY A 396 7.53 14.25 12.74
CA GLY A 396 8.14 13.21 11.94
C GLY A 396 7.11 12.20 11.41
N ILE A 397 7.21 11.84 10.13
CA ILE A 397 6.32 10.91 9.45
C ILE A 397 7.15 9.87 8.70
N SER A 398 6.80 8.60 8.86
CA SER A 398 7.38 7.46 8.14
C SER A 398 6.31 6.84 7.24
N ALA A 399 6.59 6.78 5.94
CA ALA A 399 5.77 6.06 4.96
C ALA A 399 6.48 4.76 4.54
N SER A 400 6.04 3.66 5.15
CA SER A 400 6.50 2.30 4.87
C SER A 400 5.39 1.32 5.26
N HIS A 401 5.63 0.02 5.06
CA HIS A 401 4.82 -1.07 5.58
C HIS A 401 4.73 -1.14 7.12
N ASP A 402 5.41 -0.26 7.86
CA ASP A 402 5.15 0.03 9.28
C ASP A 402 4.99 1.56 9.48
N ALA A 403 4.06 2.18 8.74
CA ALA A 403 3.87 3.63 8.77
C ALA A 403 3.61 4.15 10.19
N SER A 404 4.10 5.35 10.49
CA SER A 404 4.06 5.93 11.83
C SER A 404 4.26 7.43 11.82
N ALA A 405 3.93 8.08 12.92
CA ALA A 405 4.26 9.48 13.17
C ALA A 405 4.83 9.67 14.58
N ALA A 406 5.69 10.67 14.76
CA ALA A 406 6.27 11.07 16.04
C ALA A 406 6.35 12.61 16.12
N LEU A 407 5.80 13.18 17.18
CA LEU A 407 5.77 14.62 17.45
C LEU A 407 6.77 14.97 18.55
N LEU A 408 7.65 15.93 18.28
CA LEU A 408 8.63 16.48 19.21
C LEU A 408 8.30 17.95 19.52
N ASP A 409 8.51 18.35 20.76
CA ASP A 409 8.50 19.76 21.22
C ASP A 409 9.88 20.06 21.82
N ASP A 410 10.65 20.92 21.15
CA ASP A 410 12.03 21.28 21.49
C ASP A 410 12.94 20.05 21.72
N GLY A 411 12.82 19.05 20.86
CA GLY A 411 13.62 17.82 20.93
C GLY A 411 13.12 16.78 21.94
N VAL A 412 12.07 17.08 22.72
CA VAL A 412 11.39 16.13 23.61
C VAL A 412 10.27 15.40 22.85
N PRO A 413 10.31 14.06 22.71
CA PRO A 413 9.20 13.30 22.15
C PRO A 413 7.94 13.42 23.02
N LEU A 414 6.83 13.88 22.42
CA LEU A 414 5.54 14.03 23.11
C LEU A 414 4.61 12.86 22.81
N VAL A 415 4.45 12.53 21.53
CA VAL A 415 3.52 11.49 21.07
C VAL A 415 4.12 10.78 19.88
N ALA A 416 4.05 9.44 19.84
CA ALA A 416 4.42 8.64 18.68
C ALA A 416 3.50 7.42 18.57
N ILE A 417 3.08 7.09 17.34
CA ILE A 417 2.13 6.02 17.11
C ILE A 417 2.38 5.33 15.77
N GLN A 418 2.14 4.03 15.73
CA GLN A 418 2.13 3.22 14.50
C GLN A 418 0.73 3.21 13.89
N GLN A 419 0.64 3.36 12.57
CA GLN A 419 -0.62 3.40 11.82
C GLN A 419 -1.49 2.17 12.07
N GLU A 420 -0.86 0.99 12.15
CA GLU A 420 -1.57 -0.26 12.41
C GLU A 420 -2.45 -0.22 13.67
N ARG A 421 -2.05 0.53 14.70
CA ARG A 421 -2.80 0.62 15.96
C ARG A 421 -4.10 1.37 15.80
N LEU A 422 -4.13 2.33 14.87
CA LEU A 422 -5.29 3.17 14.57
C LEU A 422 -6.20 2.51 13.54
N THR A 423 -5.62 2.01 12.45
CA THR A 423 -6.38 1.40 11.34
C THR A 423 -6.79 -0.05 11.59
N ARG A 424 -6.20 -0.67 12.62
CA ARG A 424 -6.40 -2.08 13.02
C ARG A 424 -5.97 -3.08 11.95
N ARG A 425 -5.15 -2.64 10.99
CA ARG A 425 -4.52 -3.47 9.96
C ARG A 425 -3.04 -3.62 10.33
N LYS A 426 -2.55 -4.85 10.51
CA LYS A 426 -1.14 -5.07 10.84
C LYS A 426 -0.24 -4.65 9.68
N HIS A 427 0.90 -4.04 10.00
CA HIS A 427 1.87 -3.58 8.99
C HIS A 427 1.24 -2.65 7.94
N ASP A 428 0.35 -1.75 8.39
CA ASP A 428 -0.34 -0.81 7.52
C ASP A 428 0.54 0.37 7.13
N GLY A 429 0.24 0.93 5.97
CA GLY A 429 1.04 1.97 5.32
C GLY A 429 1.60 1.52 3.97
N VAL A 430 2.00 2.49 3.17
CA VAL A 430 2.62 2.29 1.86
C VAL A 430 3.87 3.16 1.76
N GLY A 431 4.66 3.00 0.68
CA GLY A 431 5.90 3.75 0.47
C GLY A 431 5.73 5.22 0.07
N CYS A 432 4.58 5.85 0.34
CA CYS A 432 4.30 7.27 0.09
C CYS A 432 3.37 7.85 1.17
N LEU A 433 3.23 9.18 1.23
CA LEU A 433 2.27 9.85 2.11
C LEU A 433 0.84 9.61 1.61
N ASP A 434 0.18 8.58 2.13
CA ASP A 434 -1.17 8.15 1.72
C ASP A 434 -2.25 8.42 2.78
N SER A 435 -1.84 8.78 4.00
CA SER A 435 -2.74 8.87 5.14
C SER A 435 -2.28 9.92 6.14
N ARG A 436 -3.26 10.65 6.69
CA ARG A 436 -3.05 11.62 7.77
C ARG A 436 -3.30 11.05 9.16
N VAL A 437 -3.78 9.81 9.28
CA VAL A 437 -4.34 9.28 10.53
C VAL A 437 -3.39 9.32 11.73
N THR A 438 -2.11 9.03 11.51
CA THR A 438 -1.07 9.05 12.57
C THR A 438 -0.65 10.47 12.91
N ALA A 439 -0.55 11.35 11.92
CA ALA A 439 -0.27 12.77 12.11
C ALA A 439 -1.39 13.46 12.90
N ASP A 440 -2.64 13.30 12.47
CA ASP A 440 -3.81 13.86 13.14
C ASP A 440 -3.94 13.33 14.58
N TYR A 441 -3.61 12.04 14.82
CA TYR A 441 -3.55 11.48 16.16
C TYR A 441 -2.52 12.17 17.07
N CYS A 442 -1.29 12.34 16.58
CA CYS A 442 -0.23 12.99 17.34
C CYS A 442 -0.60 14.46 17.66
N LEU A 443 -1.13 15.19 16.68
CA LEU A 443 -1.56 16.58 16.84
C LEU A 443 -2.73 16.70 17.83
N ALA A 444 -3.77 15.86 17.68
CA ALA A 444 -4.92 15.85 18.58
C ALA A 444 -4.51 15.48 20.02
N SER A 445 -3.62 14.50 20.18
CA SER A 445 -3.10 14.10 21.51
C SER A 445 -2.31 15.22 22.19
N ALA A 446 -1.60 16.06 21.43
CA ALA A 446 -0.87 17.21 21.95
C ALA A 446 -1.72 18.50 22.04
N GLY A 447 -2.96 18.47 21.54
CA GLY A 447 -3.83 19.66 21.47
C GLY A 447 -3.32 20.72 20.49
N LEU A 448 -2.62 20.30 19.44
CA LEU A 448 -2.03 21.17 18.41
C LEU A 448 -2.81 21.09 17.10
N ARG A 449 -2.72 22.15 16.29
CA ARG A 449 -3.20 22.15 14.90
C ARG A 449 -2.02 22.07 13.93
N PRO A 450 -2.24 21.63 12.67
CA PRO A 450 -1.17 21.55 11.68
C PRO A 450 -0.39 22.86 11.48
N GLU A 451 -1.03 24.02 11.63
CA GLU A 451 -0.38 25.33 11.47
C GLU A 451 0.57 25.69 12.62
N GLU A 452 0.53 24.95 13.72
CA GLU A 452 1.39 25.11 14.89
C GLU A 452 2.63 24.20 14.84
N VAL A 453 2.78 23.42 13.76
CA VAL A 453 3.99 22.63 13.48
C VAL A 453 4.99 23.50 12.73
N ASP A 454 6.21 23.62 13.26
CA ASP A 454 7.27 24.40 12.65
C ASP A 454 7.92 23.66 11.49
N VAL A 455 8.14 22.34 11.64
CA VAL A 455 8.76 21.49 10.61
C VAL A 455 8.06 20.13 10.52
N PHE A 456 7.77 19.71 9.28
CA PHE A 456 7.38 18.35 8.95
C PHE A 456 8.62 17.58 8.48
N ALA A 457 8.97 16.51 9.18
CA ALA A 457 10.11 15.67 8.82
C ALA A 457 9.61 14.37 8.20
N PHE A 458 10.11 14.02 7.02
CA PHE A 458 9.66 12.85 6.29
C PHE A 458 10.82 11.92 5.94
N ASN A 459 10.56 10.62 6.08
CA ASN A 459 11.44 9.61 5.54
C ASN A 459 10.84 8.97 4.28
N ALA A 460 11.64 8.90 3.21
CA ALA A 460 11.36 8.12 2.02
C ALA A 460 12.33 6.93 1.90
N GLN A 461 11.78 5.78 1.54
CA GLN A 461 12.52 4.51 1.45
C GLN A 461 13.20 4.31 0.09
N PRO A 462 12.81 5.02 -0.99
CA PRO A 462 13.76 5.40 -2.05
C PRO A 462 13.72 6.89 -2.38
N LEU A 463 14.89 7.54 -2.41
CA LEU A 463 15.09 8.91 -2.90
C LEU A 463 16.15 8.86 -3.99
N LEU A 464 15.71 8.78 -5.24
CA LEU A 464 16.61 8.79 -6.40
C LEU A 464 16.34 10.06 -7.22
N PRO A 465 17.35 10.67 -7.84
CA PRO A 465 17.09 11.77 -8.76
C PRO A 465 16.16 11.30 -9.89
N GLY A 466 15.04 12.02 -10.05
CA GLY A 466 13.93 11.70 -10.94
C GLY A 466 12.81 10.84 -10.32
N TYR A 467 12.99 10.26 -9.13
CA TYR A 467 12.03 9.35 -8.51
C TYR A 467 12.00 9.45 -6.96
N VAL A 468 10.81 9.60 -6.39
CA VAL A 468 10.57 9.09 -5.03
C VAL A 468 10.06 7.66 -5.21
N GLY A 469 10.51 6.69 -4.41
CA GLY A 469 10.00 5.33 -4.56
C GLY A 469 10.55 4.51 -5.73
N LEU A 470 9.94 3.34 -5.91
CA LEU A 470 9.95 2.54 -7.15
C LEU A 470 8.88 3.10 -8.13
N SER A 471 8.95 4.41 -8.44
CA SER A 471 7.99 5.13 -9.30
C SER A 471 6.63 5.49 -8.64
N VAL A 472 6.61 5.83 -7.35
CA VAL A 472 5.39 6.28 -6.64
C VAL A 472 5.54 7.75 -6.28
N PRO A 473 4.51 8.61 -6.44
CA PRO A 473 4.56 9.99 -5.97
C PRO A 473 4.95 10.09 -4.48
N SER A 474 5.59 11.19 -4.07
CA SER A 474 5.92 11.43 -2.66
C SER A 474 4.69 11.45 -1.75
N ALA A 475 3.53 11.85 -2.30
CA ALA A 475 2.26 11.87 -1.63
C ALA A 475 1.13 11.41 -2.58
N ALA A 476 0.10 10.76 -2.04
CA ALA A 476 -1.14 10.48 -2.74
C ALA A 476 -1.83 11.80 -3.14
N ALA A 477 -2.66 11.77 -4.18
CA ALA A 477 -3.28 12.98 -4.73
C ALA A 477 -4.20 13.71 -3.74
N ASP A 478 -4.71 12.99 -2.74
CA ASP A 478 -5.60 13.46 -1.68
C ASP A 478 -4.88 13.74 -0.34
N PHE A 479 -3.56 13.60 -0.28
CA PHE A 479 -2.80 13.98 0.91
C PHE A 479 -2.65 15.51 0.98
N ASP A 480 -3.27 16.12 1.98
CA ASP A 480 -3.43 17.58 2.09
C ASP A 480 -2.86 18.18 3.39
N LEU A 481 -2.03 17.44 4.14
CA LEU A 481 -1.46 17.94 5.40
C LEU A 481 -0.42 19.04 5.17
N PHE A 482 0.44 18.89 4.16
CA PHE A 482 1.45 19.87 3.73
C PHE A 482 1.91 19.58 2.29
N ASP A 483 2.45 20.59 1.61
CA ASP A 483 3.15 20.40 0.33
C ASP A 483 4.55 19.78 0.59
N PRO A 484 4.86 18.60 0.04
CA PRO A 484 6.16 17.94 0.23
C PRO A 484 7.38 18.80 -0.19
N PHE A 485 7.20 19.81 -1.04
CA PHE A 485 8.28 20.71 -1.48
C PHE A 485 8.36 22.05 -0.73
N ASP A 486 7.53 22.24 0.32
CA ASP A 486 7.54 23.44 1.18
C ASP A 486 8.85 23.57 2.00
N GLU A 487 9.25 24.80 2.32
CA GLU A 487 10.45 25.10 3.12
C GLU A 487 10.41 24.51 4.54
N ARG A 488 9.21 24.25 5.07
CA ARG A 488 8.97 23.61 6.38
C ARG A 488 9.10 22.10 6.32
N VAL A 489 9.47 21.51 5.18
CA VAL A 489 9.66 20.06 5.04
C VAL A 489 11.13 19.70 5.05
N VAL A 490 11.49 18.66 5.82
CA VAL A 490 12.83 18.07 5.87
C VAL A 490 12.76 16.59 5.51
N TYR A 491 13.59 16.18 4.55
CA TYR A 491 13.78 14.80 4.14
C TYR A 491 15.05 14.24 4.74
N VAL A 492 14.97 13.00 5.21
CA VAL A 492 16.10 12.25 5.74
C VAL A 492 16.21 10.88 5.08
N SER A 493 17.43 10.44 4.76
CA SER A 493 17.71 9.08 4.29
C SER A 493 17.27 8.03 5.32
N HIS A 494 16.75 6.90 4.84
CA HIS A 494 16.17 5.84 5.68
C HIS A 494 17.11 5.29 6.76
N HIS A 495 18.34 4.92 6.41
CA HIS A 495 19.31 4.45 7.41
C HIS A 495 19.75 5.55 8.36
N LEU A 496 19.84 6.80 7.89
CA LEU A 496 20.18 7.92 8.75
C LEU A 496 19.07 8.18 9.77
N ALA A 497 17.81 8.10 9.35
CA ALA A 497 16.65 8.20 10.25
C ALA A 497 16.66 7.07 11.30
N HIS A 498 16.90 5.82 10.90
CA HIS A 498 17.12 4.71 11.85
C HIS A 498 18.24 5.04 12.85
N ALA A 499 19.38 5.54 12.37
CA ALA A 499 20.51 5.88 13.24
C ALA A 499 20.18 7.01 14.22
N PHE A 500 19.52 8.08 13.76
CA PHE A 500 19.01 9.13 14.64
C PHE A 500 18.05 8.56 15.67
N SER A 501 17.10 7.70 15.29
CA SER A 501 16.16 7.10 16.24
C SER A 501 16.87 6.28 17.34
N ALA A 502 17.88 5.50 16.97
CA ALA A 502 18.67 4.69 17.90
C ALA A 502 19.47 5.57 18.87
N PHE A 503 20.20 6.55 18.36
CA PHE A 503 20.98 7.46 19.19
C PHE A 503 20.08 8.31 20.09
N TRP A 504 19.01 8.88 19.52
CA TRP A 504 18.07 9.74 20.23
C TRP A 504 17.28 9.02 21.31
N GLY A 505 17.00 7.72 21.12
CA GLY A 505 16.37 6.87 22.14
C GLY A 505 17.35 6.35 23.19
N SER A 506 18.65 6.31 22.89
CA SER A 506 19.67 5.79 23.79
C SER A 506 19.97 6.75 24.95
N PRO A 507 20.56 6.25 26.05
CA PRO A 507 21.08 7.09 27.14
C PRO A 507 22.53 7.56 26.90
N PHE A 508 23.05 7.43 25.67
CA PHE A 508 24.47 7.64 25.39
C PHE A 508 24.77 9.08 24.97
N ASP A 509 25.95 9.55 25.35
CA ASP A 509 26.47 10.86 24.94
C ASP A 509 27.33 10.79 23.67
N GLU A 510 27.90 9.62 23.42
CA GLU A 510 28.69 9.24 22.26
C GLU A 510 28.43 7.75 22.02
N ALA A 511 28.24 7.32 20.77
CA ALA A 511 28.03 5.92 20.44
C ALA A 511 28.45 5.60 19.00
N VAL A 512 28.86 4.36 18.78
CA VAL A 512 28.73 3.75 17.45
C VAL A 512 27.26 3.38 17.27
N VAL A 513 26.67 3.79 16.17
CA VAL A 513 25.27 3.52 15.85
C VAL A 513 25.23 2.66 14.60
N ALA A 514 24.71 1.44 14.73
CA ALA A 514 24.56 0.52 13.61
C ALA A 514 23.09 0.42 13.17
N VAL A 515 22.89 0.22 11.88
CA VAL A 515 21.59 -0.01 11.24
C VAL A 515 21.72 -1.23 10.36
N CYS A 516 20.90 -2.25 10.60
CA CYS A 516 20.82 -3.45 9.76
C CYS A 516 19.37 -3.73 9.41
N ASP A 517 19.07 -3.77 8.12
CA ASP A 517 17.71 -3.80 7.63
C ASP A 517 17.50 -4.83 6.52
N GLY A 518 16.24 -5.11 6.18
CA GLY A 518 15.89 -5.93 5.01
C GLY A 518 16.31 -5.21 3.72
N SER A 519 15.82 -3.98 3.56
CA SER A 519 16.22 -3.04 2.53
C SER A 519 15.90 -1.63 2.98
N GLY A 520 16.92 -0.80 3.09
CA GLY A 520 16.73 0.60 3.43
C GLY A 520 16.53 1.50 2.22
N GLY A 521 16.99 2.74 2.38
CA GLY A 521 16.98 3.79 1.38
C GLY A 521 17.73 3.41 0.10
N SER A 522 17.23 3.80 -1.07
CA SER A 522 18.05 3.90 -2.28
C SER A 522 18.51 5.36 -2.45
N VAL A 523 19.81 5.57 -2.66
CA VAL A 523 20.42 6.87 -2.99
C VAL A 523 21.41 6.71 -4.16
N LEU A 524 21.79 7.83 -4.78
CA LEU A 524 22.95 7.85 -5.67
C LEU A 524 24.26 7.90 -4.89
N GLY A 525 25.00 6.79 -4.88
CA GLY A 525 26.30 6.70 -4.23
C GLY A 525 26.19 6.33 -2.75
N THR A 526 27.09 6.87 -1.92
CA THR A 526 27.28 6.42 -0.53
C THR A 526 26.80 7.43 0.51
N ASP A 527 26.31 8.60 0.10
CA ASP A 527 26.04 9.72 1.01
C ASP A 527 24.63 9.64 1.62
N ASP A 528 24.44 10.28 2.77
CA ASP A 528 23.12 10.50 3.34
C ASP A 528 22.51 11.80 2.85
N LEU A 529 21.19 11.78 2.67
CA LEU A 529 20.38 12.96 2.43
C LEU A 529 19.81 13.44 3.77
N LEU A 530 20.03 14.72 4.05
CA LEU A 530 19.32 15.49 5.06
C LEU A 530 19.04 16.86 4.44
N ILE A 531 17.94 16.96 3.69
CA ILE A 531 17.67 18.06 2.76
C ILE A 531 16.27 18.64 3.00
N SER A 532 16.05 19.91 2.68
CA SER A 532 14.75 20.57 2.73
C SER A 532 13.86 20.20 1.53
N GLY A 533 12.57 20.53 1.56
CA GLY A 533 11.65 20.37 0.42
C GLY A 533 12.18 20.98 -0.89
N PRO A 534 12.65 22.24 -0.91
CA PRO A 534 13.26 22.83 -2.10
C PRO A 534 14.54 22.13 -2.56
N GLU A 535 15.44 21.75 -1.64
CA GLU A 535 16.65 20.99 -1.96
C GLU A 535 16.33 19.58 -2.47
N LEU A 536 15.24 18.97 -2.01
CA LEU A 536 14.73 17.72 -2.56
C LEU A 536 14.30 17.93 -4.01
N LYS A 537 13.55 18.98 -4.31
CA LYS A 537 13.16 19.29 -5.69
C LYS A 537 14.40 19.38 -6.59
N GLU A 538 15.42 20.12 -6.16
CA GLU A 538 16.70 20.18 -6.87
C GLU A 538 17.38 18.81 -7.00
N TYR A 539 17.37 17.99 -5.95
CA TYR A 539 17.93 16.65 -5.98
C TYR A 539 17.20 15.75 -6.98
N LEU A 540 15.87 15.82 -7.02
CA LEU A 540 15.04 15.09 -7.98
C LEU A 540 15.27 15.56 -9.42
N ASP A 541 15.49 16.86 -9.63
CA ASP A 541 15.72 17.43 -10.97
C ASP A 541 17.08 17.05 -11.59
N ARG A 542 18.07 16.62 -10.77
CA ARG A 542 19.44 16.29 -11.25
C ARG A 542 19.51 15.03 -12.14
N GLY A 543 18.57 14.09 -12.01
CA GLY A 543 18.62 12.78 -12.68
C GLY A 543 19.78 11.87 -12.24
N LEU A 544 19.84 10.63 -12.72
CA LEU A 544 20.72 9.58 -12.17
C LEU A 544 22.25 9.78 -12.39
N GLU A 545 22.67 10.81 -13.15
CA GLU A 545 24.08 11.13 -13.49
C GLU A 545 24.96 9.90 -13.89
N GLY A 546 24.37 8.83 -14.43
CA GLY A 546 25.08 7.60 -14.80
C GLY A 546 25.52 6.69 -13.63
N ARG A 547 25.03 6.93 -12.40
CA ARG A 547 25.26 6.07 -11.23
C ARG A 547 24.08 5.11 -11.04
N LEU A 548 24.38 3.83 -10.79
CA LEU A 548 23.34 2.86 -10.45
C LEU A 548 22.84 3.12 -9.01
N PRO A 549 21.52 3.12 -8.78
CA PRO A 549 20.94 3.12 -7.44
C PRO A 549 21.48 1.93 -6.65
N MET A 550 21.84 2.17 -5.39
CA MET A 550 22.21 1.10 -4.48
C MET A 550 21.29 1.13 -3.26
N VAL A 551 20.80 -0.04 -2.84
CA VAL A 551 19.94 -0.17 -1.66
C VAL A 551 20.83 -0.32 -0.44
N HIS A 552 20.64 0.53 0.57
CA HIS A 552 21.36 0.38 1.84
C HIS A 552 20.88 -0.88 2.58
N VAL A 553 21.81 -1.72 3.06
CA VAL A 553 21.47 -2.94 3.82
C VAL A 553 22.14 -2.98 5.19
N PHE A 554 23.30 -2.35 5.31
CA PHE A 554 23.95 -2.11 6.59
C PHE A 554 24.59 -0.71 6.62
N SER A 555 24.54 -0.01 7.74
CA SER A 555 25.30 1.23 7.93
C SER A 555 25.75 1.37 9.38
N ALA A 556 26.97 1.83 9.59
CA ALA A 556 27.51 2.16 10.89
C ALA A 556 27.95 3.63 10.91
N TYR A 557 27.62 4.31 11.99
CA TYR A 557 27.91 5.72 12.22
C TYR A 557 28.62 5.90 13.55
N HIS A 558 29.32 6.99 13.69
CA HIS A 558 29.75 7.53 14.98
C HIS A 558 28.89 8.76 15.28
N PHE A 559 28.22 8.77 16.41
CA PHE A 559 27.43 9.90 16.91
C PHE A 559 28.05 10.42 18.20
N ASP A 560 28.05 11.73 18.37
CA ASP A 560 28.27 12.42 19.63
C ASP A 560 27.26 13.58 19.76
N ARG A 561 27.35 14.39 20.82
CA ARG A 561 26.43 15.53 21.07
C ARG A 561 26.50 16.67 20.03
N SER A 562 27.54 16.69 19.20
CA SER A 562 27.78 17.72 18.18
C SER A 562 27.34 17.30 16.78
N GLY A 563 27.23 16.00 16.50
CA GLY A 563 26.83 15.53 15.18
C GLY A 563 27.03 14.03 14.97
N TYR A 564 27.07 13.65 13.70
CA TYR A 564 27.28 12.27 13.27
C TYR A 564 28.26 12.17 12.10
N ARG A 565 28.86 10.99 11.93
CA ARG A 565 29.74 10.64 10.81
C ARG A 565 29.52 9.20 10.37
N LEU A 566 29.26 8.97 9.09
CA LEU A 566 29.22 7.64 8.50
C LEU A 566 30.61 6.98 8.58
N LEU A 567 30.67 5.77 9.14
CA LEU A 567 31.90 4.98 9.28
C LEU A 567 32.02 3.93 8.17
N PHE A 568 30.92 3.21 7.93
CA PHE A 568 30.89 2.04 7.07
C PHE A 568 29.47 1.81 6.54
N ARG A 569 29.34 1.34 5.30
CA ARG A 569 28.06 1.04 4.66
C ARG A 569 28.20 -0.13 3.71
N GLU A 570 27.22 -1.02 3.75
CA GLU A 570 27.04 -2.07 2.75
C GLU A 570 25.76 -1.81 1.96
N THR A 571 25.78 -2.21 0.70
CA THR A 571 24.65 -2.05 -0.21
C THR A 571 24.35 -3.32 -1.01
N ALA A 572 23.16 -3.38 -1.60
CA ALA A 572 22.73 -4.46 -2.48
C ALA A 572 22.10 -3.93 -3.78
N ASP A 573 22.14 -4.75 -4.83
CA ASP A 573 21.68 -4.42 -6.18
C ASP A 573 20.14 -4.33 -6.32
N SER A 574 19.39 -5.03 -5.46
CA SER A 574 17.91 -4.96 -5.40
C SER A 574 17.37 -5.60 -4.13
N PHE A 575 16.11 -5.29 -3.78
CA PHE A 575 15.34 -6.04 -2.79
C PHE A 575 14.38 -7.01 -3.49
N ASN A 576 14.56 -8.32 -3.33
CA ASN A 576 13.64 -9.30 -3.90
C ASN A 576 13.58 -10.59 -3.09
N VAL A 577 12.74 -10.61 -2.05
CA VAL A 577 12.51 -11.78 -1.16
C VAL A 577 12.28 -13.10 -1.93
N ARG A 578 11.83 -13.06 -3.20
CA ARG A 578 11.67 -14.25 -4.06
C ARG A 578 12.96 -14.63 -4.82
N VAL A 579 13.68 -13.68 -5.41
CA VAL A 579 14.87 -13.92 -6.27
C VAL A 579 16.18 -13.87 -5.48
N GLY A 580 16.21 -13.10 -4.39
CA GLY A 580 17.26 -13.03 -3.37
C GLY A 580 18.23 -11.89 -3.65
N SER A 581 18.63 -11.18 -2.60
CA SER A 581 19.74 -10.23 -2.61
C SER A 581 20.84 -10.65 -1.64
N SER A 582 21.95 -9.89 -1.66
CA SER A 582 23.04 -9.99 -0.68
C SER A 582 22.67 -9.47 0.71
N SER A 583 21.45 -8.96 0.92
CA SER A 583 20.96 -8.49 2.22
C SER A 583 20.77 -9.66 3.21
N ILE A 584 21.32 -9.45 4.41
CA ILE A 584 21.13 -10.34 5.56
C ILE A 584 19.66 -10.41 5.98
N GLY A 585 19.02 -9.25 6.11
CA GLY A 585 17.61 -9.17 6.52
C GLY A 585 16.69 -9.82 5.48
N GLU A 586 16.99 -9.61 4.20
CA GLU A 586 16.20 -10.21 3.11
C GLU A 586 16.34 -11.74 3.06
N THR A 587 17.54 -12.28 3.30
CA THR A 587 17.71 -13.74 3.33
C THR A 587 16.87 -14.36 4.45
N TYR A 588 16.87 -13.74 5.63
CA TYR A 588 16.03 -14.19 6.74
C TYR A 588 14.53 -14.09 6.40
N ALA A 589 14.11 -12.97 5.80
CA ALA A 589 12.75 -12.76 5.31
C ALA A 589 12.35 -13.80 4.25
N ALA A 590 13.23 -14.13 3.31
CA ALA A 590 13.00 -15.09 2.23
C ALA A 590 12.82 -16.51 2.76
N VAL A 591 13.59 -16.91 3.77
CA VAL A 591 13.41 -18.20 4.44
C VAL A 591 12.09 -18.21 5.21
N SER A 592 11.71 -17.11 5.87
CA SER A 592 10.42 -17.04 6.54
C SER A 592 9.23 -17.10 5.56
N GLN A 593 9.34 -16.45 4.39
CA GLN A 593 8.39 -16.56 3.29
C GLN A 593 8.30 -17.98 2.74
N TYR A 594 9.41 -18.70 2.69
CA TYR A 594 9.45 -20.10 2.29
C TYR A 594 8.71 -20.98 3.30
N VAL A 595 8.97 -20.83 4.60
CA VAL A 595 8.40 -21.68 5.66
C VAL A 595 6.94 -21.37 5.97
N PHE A 596 6.57 -20.08 6.04
CA PHE A 596 5.24 -19.66 6.51
C PHE A 596 4.33 -19.09 5.41
N GLY A 597 4.86 -18.86 4.20
CA GLY A 597 4.12 -18.18 3.14
C GLY A 597 3.96 -16.67 3.35
N ASP A 598 4.62 -16.10 4.36
CA ASP A 598 4.58 -14.69 4.74
C ASP A 598 5.95 -14.29 5.34
N TRP A 599 6.50 -13.14 4.94
CA TRP A 599 7.75 -12.62 5.48
C TRP A 599 7.57 -11.59 6.60
N GLN A 600 6.46 -10.85 6.60
CA GLN A 600 6.21 -9.76 7.56
C GLN A 600 5.95 -10.33 8.96
N GLU A 601 4.98 -11.25 9.08
CA GLU A 601 4.77 -11.95 10.34
C GLU A 601 5.70 -13.17 10.52
N GLY A 602 6.18 -13.72 9.40
CA GLY A 602 6.95 -14.96 9.38
C GLY A 602 8.32 -14.84 10.02
N SER A 603 8.99 -13.70 9.90
CA SER A 603 10.35 -13.53 10.43
C SER A 603 10.40 -13.75 11.95
N GLY A 604 9.46 -13.17 12.70
CA GLY A 604 9.36 -13.42 14.14
C GLY A 604 8.93 -14.85 14.50
N LYS A 605 8.19 -15.55 13.62
CA LYS A 605 7.86 -16.97 13.80
C LYS A 605 9.06 -17.87 13.52
N LEU A 606 9.88 -17.52 12.52
CA LEU A 606 11.10 -18.25 12.17
C LEU A 606 12.08 -18.25 13.34
N MET A 607 12.24 -17.10 14.00
CA MET A 607 13.03 -16.98 15.23
C MET A 607 12.49 -17.89 16.36
N GLY A 608 11.17 -17.97 16.52
CA GLY A 608 10.55 -18.86 17.52
C GLY A 608 10.59 -20.35 17.16
N LEU A 609 10.73 -20.68 15.88
CA LEU A 609 10.84 -22.05 15.37
C LEU A 609 12.27 -22.58 15.48
N ALA A 610 13.29 -21.71 15.34
CA ALA A 610 14.69 -22.09 15.33
C ALA A 610 15.14 -23.00 16.50
N PRO A 611 14.70 -22.78 17.77
CA PRO A 611 15.05 -23.66 18.89
C PRO A 611 14.61 -25.12 18.77
N TYR A 612 13.66 -25.43 17.88
CA TYR A 612 13.18 -26.79 17.65
C TYR A 612 14.05 -27.59 16.65
N GLY A 613 14.95 -26.91 15.94
CA GLY A 613 15.82 -27.51 14.93
C GLY A 613 17.27 -27.68 15.39
N LYS A 614 18.06 -28.32 14.54
CA LYS A 614 19.51 -28.46 14.67
C LYS A 614 20.18 -28.00 13.39
N ALA A 615 20.93 -26.90 13.48
CA ALA A 615 21.64 -26.33 12.33
C ALA A 615 22.58 -27.33 11.63
N ASP A 616 23.20 -28.23 12.38
CA ASP A 616 24.12 -29.26 11.87
C ASP A 616 23.45 -30.27 10.93
N ASN A 617 22.14 -30.51 11.06
CA ASN A 617 21.40 -31.39 10.16
C ASN A 617 21.35 -30.86 8.72
N ILE A 618 21.44 -29.53 8.56
CA ILE A 618 21.53 -28.89 7.25
C ILE A 618 22.97 -28.99 6.70
N GLY A 619 24.02 -29.08 7.50
CA GLY A 619 25.41 -29.21 7.03
C GLY A 619 26.16 -27.87 6.95
N ALA A 620 26.81 -27.55 5.83
CA ALA A 620 27.76 -26.41 5.73
C ALA A 620 27.11 -25.02 5.70
N SER A 621 27.87 -23.99 6.14
CA SER A 621 27.72 -22.53 5.98
C SER A 621 26.75 -22.07 4.85
N PHE A 622 25.76 -21.19 5.07
CA PHE A 622 25.15 -20.42 3.98
C PHE A 622 25.87 -19.09 3.79
N LEU A 623 26.88 -18.83 4.63
CA LEU A 623 27.75 -17.68 4.55
C LEU A 623 29.00 -17.98 3.73
N GLU A 624 29.43 -17.00 2.96
CA GLU A 624 30.75 -16.95 2.33
C GLU A 624 31.49 -15.68 2.74
N PRO A 625 32.84 -15.62 2.60
CA PRO A 625 33.59 -14.40 2.85
C PRO A 625 33.20 -13.30 1.86
N GLY A 626 32.75 -12.16 2.38
CA GLY A 626 32.47 -10.95 1.62
C GLY A 626 33.58 -9.89 1.75
N GLU A 627 33.22 -8.64 1.47
CA GLU A 627 34.14 -7.50 1.59
C GLU A 627 34.63 -7.33 3.04
N HIS A 628 35.88 -6.89 3.20
CA HIS A 628 36.56 -6.78 4.50
C HIS A 628 36.63 -8.09 5.32
N GLY A 629 36.36 -9.24 4.69
CA GLY A 629 36.30 -10.53 5.37
C GLY A 629 35.00 -10.77 6.14
N LEU A 630 34.00 -9.88 6.02
CA LEU A 630 32.70 -10.01 6.67
C LEU A 630 31.85 -11.07 5.96
N PRO A 631 31.18 -11.97 6.68
CA PRO A 631 30.40 -13.04 6.07
C PRO A 631 29.13 -12.51 5.39
N VAL A 632 28.83 -12.99 4.20
CA VAL A 632 27.63 -12.63 3.42
C VAL A 632 26.83 -13.88 3.06
N PHE A 633 25.50 -13.76 2.96
CA PHE A 633 24.66 -14.89 2.58
C PHE A 633 24.80 -15.23 1.09
N THR A 634 24.90 -16.52 0.81
CA THR A 634 24.86 -17.07 -0.55
C THR A 634 23.42 -17.36 -0.99
N SER A 635 23.16 -17.33 -2.29
CA SER A 635 21.87 -17.76 -2.86
C SER A 635 21.69 -19.29 -2.93
N ALA A 636 22.75 -20.06 -2.62
CA ALA A 636 22.80 -21.52 -2.76
C ALA A 636 21.76 -22.27 -1.92
N TRP A 637 21.27 -21.68 -0.82
CA TRP A 637 20.20 -22.30 -0.02
C TRP A 637 18.92 -22.51 -0.86
N LYS A 638 18.66 -21.64 -1.85
CA LYS A 638 17.45 -21.72 -2.69
C LYS A 638 17.42 -22.95 -3.56
N ASP A 639 18.57 -23.36 -4.11
CA ASP A 639 18.67 -24.55 -4.95
C ASP A 639 18.39 -25.83 -4.17
N ARG A 640 18.78 -25.84 -2.89
CA ARG A 640 18.57 -26.97 -1.99
C ARG A 640 17.12 -27.11 -1.52
N PHE A 641 16.37 -26.02 -1.44
CA PHE A 641 15.01 -25.97 -0.91
C PHE A 641 13.97 -25.53 -1.97
N ARG A 642 14.06 -26.03 -3.21
CA ARG A 642 13.11 -25.68 -4.30
C ARG A 642 11.73 -26.30 -4.15
N ASP A 643 11.58 -27.42 -3.42
CA ASP A 643 10.31 -28.13 -3.30
C ASP A 643 9.40 -27.54 -2.21
N ARG A 644 8.39 -26.80 -2.64
CA ARG A 644 7.38 -26.17 -1.76
C ARG A 644 6.49 -27.17 -1.01
N ARG A 645 6.50 -28.47 -1.33
CA ARG A 645 5.64 -29.46 -0.64
C ARG A 645 6.03 -29.66 0.82
N ALA A 646 7.32 -29.52 1.16
CA ALA A 646 7.81 -29.61 2.52
C ALA A 646 7.39 -28.42 3.41
N ALA A 647 7.12 -27.26 2.81
CA ALA A 647 6.78 -26.02 3.51
C ALA A 647 5.32 -25.93 4.03
N ARG A 648 4.51 -26.98 3.89
CA ARG A 648 3.14 -26.97 4.46
C ARG A 648 3.10 -27.23 5.96
N ASP A 649 4.14 -27.86 6.50
CA ASP A 649 4.34 -28.07 7.93
C ASP A 649 5.57 -27.26 8.39
N PRO A 650 5.39 -26.16 9.13
CA PRO A 650 6.50 -25.36 9.62
C PRO A 650 7.50 -26.17 10.47
N MET A 651 7.04 -27.17 11.23
CA MET A 651 7.92 -27.94 12.11
C MET A 651 8.93 -28.79 11.31
N ALA A 652 8.56 -29.25 10.12
CA ALA A 652 9.48 -29.92 9.20
C ALA A 652 10.62 -29.01 8.70
N CYS A 653 10.48 -27.70 8.86
CA CYS A 653 11.49 -26.71 8.49
C CYS A 653 12.33 -26.22 9.68
N ALA A 654 12.19 -26.81 10.87
CA ALA A 654 12.89 -26.33 12.08
C ALA A 654 14.42 -26.33 11.92
N ASP A 655 15.01 -27.34 11.29
CA ASP A 655 16.46 -27.40 11.04
C ASP A 655 16.94 -26.26 10.12
N LEU A 656 16.14 -25.88 9.12
CA LEU A 656 16.42 -24.74 8.24
C LEU A 656 16.32 -23.42 9.03
N ALA A 657 15.30 -23.29 9.87
CA ALA A 657 15.13 -22.11 10.74
C ALA A 657 16.32 -21.96 11.70
N ALA A 658 16.72 -23.06 12.37
CA ALA A 658 17.91 -23.12 13.21
C ALA A 658 19.16 -22.69 12.45
N ARG A 659 19.31 -23.17 11.20
CA ARG A 659 20.52 -22.88 10.45
C ARG A 659 20.63 -21.41 10.02
N VAL A 660 19.56 -20.88 9.46
CA VAL A 660 19.53 -19.49 8.99
C VAL A 660 19.64 -18.51 10.16
N GLN A 661 19.08 -18.87 11.32
CA GLN A 661 19.24 -18.14 12.58
C GLN A 661 20.72 -18.10 13.03
N ALA A 662 21.42 -19.24 13.05
CA ALA A 662 22.84 -19.28 13.43
C ALA A 662 23.75 -18.46 12.49
N ASP A 663 23.48 -18.54 11.17
CA ASP A 663 24.21 -17.76 10.16
C ASP A 663 23.91 -16.25 10.29
N LEU A 664 22.66 -15.86 10.56
CA LEU A 664 22.27 -14.47 10.81
C LEU A 664 23.02 -13.91 12.03
N GLU A 665 23.01 -14.62 13.15
CA GLU A 665 23.66 -14.20 14.40
C GLU A 665 25.15 -13.92 14.19
N ARG A 666 25.83 -14.83 13.48
CA ARG A 666 27.25 -14.66 13.16
C ARG A 666 27.46 -13.43 12.26
N ALA A 667 26.67 -13.30 11.20
CA ALA A 667 26.87 -12.27 10.21
C ALA A 667 26.64 -10.85 10.75
N VAL A 668 25.64 -10.67 11.61
CA VAL A 668 25.37 -9.37 12.25
C VAL A 668 26.38 -9.11 13.37
N SER A 669 26.71 -10.09 14.21
CA SER A 669 27.68 -9.92 15.31
C SER A 669 29.06 -9.46 14.79
N GLU A 670 29.60 -10.12 13.75
CA GLU A 670 30.90 -9.77 13.18
C GLU A 670 30.90 -8.34 12.58
N ARG A 671 29.78 -7.87 12.01
CA ARG A 671 29.62 -6.48 11.55
C ARG A 671 29.62 -5.47 12.70
N MET A 672 28.98 -5.80 13.82
CA MET A 672 28.98 -4.94 15.00
C MET A 672 30.39 -4.81 15.59
N SER A 673 31.11 -5.93 15.72
CA SER A 673 32.51 -5.92 16.18
C SER A 673 33.41 -5.11 15.24
N TYR A 674 33.21 -5.25 13.92
CA TYR A 674 33.93 -4.46 12.94
C TYR A 674 33.63 -2.96 13.08
N ALA A 675 32.36 -2.57 13.18
CA ALA A 675 31.95 -1.18 13.37
C ALA A 675 32.57 -0.55 14.64
N MET A 676 32.56 -1.26 15.76
CA MET A 676 33.20 -0.83 17.00
C MET A 676 34.72 -0.65 16.83
N SER A 677 35.37 -1.53 16.05
CA SER A 677 36.82 -1.44 15.81
C SER A 677 37.25 -0.20 15.01
N LEU A 678 36.33 0.44 14.27
CA LEU A 678 36.58 1.67 13.53
C LEU A 678 36.67 2.90 14.44
N VAL A 679 36.19 2.80 15.68
CA VAL A 679 36.22 3.88 16.68
C VAL A 679 36.68 3.32 18.04
N PRO A 680 37.96 2.94 18.20
CA PRO A 680 38.43 2.18 19.37
C PRO A 680 38.23 2.84 20.73
N GLN A 681 38.04 4.16 20.76
CA GLN A 681 37.77 4.93 21.97
C GLN A 681 36.29 4.89 22.40
N CYS A 682 35.37 4.61 21.47
CA CYS A 682 33.95 4.55 21.74
C CYS A 682 33.59 3.22 22.40
N ARG A 683 32.82 3.28 23.48
CA ARG A 683 32.46 2.12 24.31
C ARG A 683 31.00 1.71 24.18
N ASP A 684 30.20 2.55 23.55
CA ASP A 684 28.75 2.40 23.50
C ASP A 684 28.29 2.05 22.08
N LEU A 685 27.37 1.09 21.98
CA LEU A 685 26.77 0.64 20.72
C LEU A 685 25.25 0.81 20.79
N ALA A 686 24.69 1.62 19.90
CA ALA A 686 23.25 1.67 19.65
C ALA A 686 22.91 0.96 18.33
N TYR A 687 21.78 0.27 18.28
CA TYR A 687 21.38 -0.56 17.13
C TYR A 687 19.90 -0.38 16.77
N ALA A 688 19.62 -0.27 15.47
CA ALA A 688 18.28 -0.20 14.87
C ALA A 688 18.21 -0.88 13.48
N GLY A 689 17.07 -0.77 12.81
CA GLY A 689 16.71 -1.47 11.58
C GLY A 689 15.91 -2.75 11.86
N GLY A 690 15.17 -3.25 10.86
CA GLY A 690 14.24 -4.37 11.05
C GLY A 690 14.89 -5.64 11.64
N VAL A 691 16.18 -5.87 11.36
CA VAL A 691 16.94 -7.02 11.88
C VAL A 691 17.22 -6.88 13.39
N ALA A 692 17.23 -5.67 13.94
CA ALA A 692 17.42 -5.44 15.37
C ALA A 692 16.25 -5.94 16.24
N LEU A 693 15.12 -6.34 15.64
CA LEU A 693 14.06 -7.08 16.34
C LEU A 693 14.40 -8.56 16.61
N ASN A 694 15.50 -9.07 16.05
CA ASN A 694 16.01 -10.41 16.33
C ASN A 694 16.71 -10.45 17.71
N SER A 695 15.91 -10.71 18.73
CA SER A 695 16.36 -10.71 20.13
C SER A 695 17.38 -11.79 20.49
N VAL A 696 17.51 -12.83 19.65
CA VAL A 696 18.54 -13.87 19.81
C VAL A 696 19.90 -13.32 19.37
N ALA A 697 19.96 -12.70 18.18
CA ALA A 697 21.18 -12.04 17.70
C ALA A 697 21.64 -10.90 18.60
N ASN A 698 20.70 -10.12 19.15
CA ASN A 698 21.01 -9.02 20.06
C ASN A 698 21.77 -9.45 21.32
N ASP A 699 21.44 -10.60 21.91
CA ASP A 699 22.18 -11.08 23.09
C ASP A 699 23.63 -11.43 22.73
N ARG A 700 23.83 -12.05 21.57
CA ARG A 700 25.17 -12.35 21.07
C ARG A 700 25.97 -11.07 20.80
N ILE A 701 25.35 -10.08 20.14
CA ILE A 701 25.96 -8.77 19.87
C ILE A 701 26.39 -8.09 21.17
N ALA A 702 25.54 -8.09 22.20
CA ALA A 702 25.86 -7.49 23.50
C ALA A 702 27.14 -8.08 24.12
N ARG A 703 27.39 -9.38 23.92
CA ARG A 703 28.56 -10.08 24.47
C ARG A 703 29.81 -10.03 23.58
N GLU A 704 29.65 -9.97 22.26
CA GLU A 704 30.73 -10.20 21.29
C GLU A 704 31.14 -8.95 20.49
N SER A 705 30.33 -7.88 20.47
CA SER A 705 30.64 -6.65 19.72
C SER A 705 31.85 -5.86 20.24
N GLY A 706 32.24 -6.08 21.50
CA GLY A 706 33.28 -5.29 22.17
C GLY A 706 32.80 -3.97 22.77
N ALA A 707 31.49 -3.67 22.70
CA ALA A 707 30.89 -2.56 23.42
C ALA A 707 30.77 -2.87 24.93
N GLU A 708 30.97 -1.86 25.78
CA GLU A 708 30.70 -1.94 27.22
C GLU A 708 29.21 -1.80 27.52
N ARG A 709 28.50 -0.94 26.77
CA ARG A 709 27.04 -0.78 26.87
C ARG A 709 26.39 -0.93 25.50
N PHE A 710 25.25 -1.62 25.48
CA PHE A 710 24.51 -1.94 24.27
C PHE A 710 23.05 -1.50 24.40
N PHE A 711 22.56 -0.77 23.40
CA PHE A 711 21.19 -0.28 23.33
C PHE A 711 20.51 -0.67 22.02
N VAL A 712 19.26 -1.11 22.11
CA VAL A 712 18.40 -1.36 20.95
C VAL A 712 17.10 -0.57 21.14
N LEU A 713 16.70 0.18 20.13
CA LEU A 713 15.46 0.94 20.16
C LEU A 713 14.25 -0.01 20.17
N PRO A 714 13.23 0.18 21.04
CA PRO A 714 12.02 -0.66 21.02
C PRO A 714 11.33 -0.70 19.65
N ALA A 715 11.18 0.47 19.02
CA ALA A 715 10.62 0.64 17.68
C ALA A 715 11.70 0.50 16.58
N SER A 716 12.57 -0.50 16.64
CA SER A 716 13.68 -0.64 15.66
C SER A 716 13.26 -0.91 14.21
N SER A 717 12.00 -1.31 13.95
CA SER A 717 11.50 -1.42 12.56
C SER A 717 11.26 -0.04 11.95
N ASP A 718 10.70 0.01 10.74
CA ASP A 718 10.39 1.27 10.03
C ASP A 718 9.41 2.19 10.79
N SER A 719 8.78 1.67 11.85
CA SER A 719 8.06 2.49 12.81
C SER A 719 8.95 3.52 13.52
N GLY A 720 10.18 3.18 13.94
CA GLY A 720 11.07 4.10 14.65
C GLY A 720 11.61 5.25 13.80
N VAL A 721 11.52 5.12 12.48
CA VAL A 721 12.04 6.08 11.50
C VAL A 721 11.33 7.43 11.61
N SER A 722 10.05 7.47 12.01
CA SER A 722 9.35 8.75 12.22
C SER A 722 9.97 9.56 13.36
N LEU A 723 10.35 8.92 14.48
CA LEU A 723 11.12 9.53 15.56
C LEU A 723 12.50 9.97 15.06
N GLY A 724 13.16 9.13 14.27
CA GLY A 724 14.44 9.43 13.65
C GLY A 724 14.41 10.64 12.73
N ALA A 725 13.36 10.78 11.93
CA ALA A 725 13.15 11.92 11.04
C ALA A 725 12.94 13.22 11.82
N ALA A 726 12.09 13.19 12.85
CA ALA A 726 11.90 14.35 13.72
C ALA A 726 13.20 14.76 14.43
N ALA A 727 13.98 13.78 14.92
CA ALA A 727 15.29 14.01 15.55
C ALA A 727 16.33 14.59 14.56
N ALA A 728 16.36 14.10 13.32
CA ALA A 728 17.25 14.62 12.28
C ALA A 728 16.88 16.06 11.89
N ALA A 729 15.59 16.38 11.80
CA ALA A 729 15.11 17.74 11.58
C ALA A 729 15.46 18.66 12.76
N HIS A 730 15.31 18.19 14.00
CA HIS A 730 15.76 18.94 15.18
C HIS A 730 17.26 19.24 15.11
N TYR A 731 18.09 18.25 14.78
CA TYR A 731 19.52 18.43 14.58
C TYR A 731 19.82 19.47 13.49
N ARG A 732 19.11 19.43 12.36
CA ARG A 732 19.26 20.42 11.28
C ARG A 732 18.94 21.85 11.74
N LEU A 733 17.92 22.02 12.59
CA LEU A 733 17.51 23.35 13.10
C LEU A 733 18.45 23.89 14.19
N THR A 734 18.96 23.02 15.05
CA THR A 734 19.66 23.42 16.29
C THR A 734 21.17 23.21 16.24
N GLY A 735 21.66 22.42 15.29
CA GLY A 735 23.07 22.02 15.18
C GLY A 735 23.53 21.05 16.28
N THR A 736 22.61 20.44 17.04
CA THR A 736 22.95 19.50 18.10
C THR A 736 22.10 18.25 18.06
N THR A 737 22.74 17.12 18.30
CA THR A 737 22.10 15.81 18.50
C THR A 737 21.65 15.61 19.96
N ARG A 738 21.82 16.65 20.80
CA ARG A 738 21.50 16.62 22.22
C ARG A 738 19.99 16.70 22.41
N ARG A 739 19.43 15.68 23.08
CA ARG A 739 18.09 15.75 23.67
C ARG A 739 18.11 16.60 24.95
N PRO A 740 17.04 17.36 25.25
CA PRO A 740 16.87 17.95 26.59
C PRO A 740 16.95 16.90 27.71
N LEU A 741 17.37 17.33 28.90
CA LEU A 741 17.63 16.45 30.04
C LEU A 741 16.38 15.66 30.47
N GLY A 742 16.47 14.33 30.49
CA GLY A 742 15.42 13.41 30.93
C GLY A 742 15.67 11.99 30.41
N GLU A 743 15.13 10.97 31.07
CA GLU A 743 15.14 9.59 30.55
C GLU A 743 14.20 9.49 29.34
N PHE A 744 14.58 8.68 28.35
CA PHE A 744 13.70 8.38 27.22
C PHE A 744 12.60 7.44 27.70
N SER A 745 11.34 7.80 27.47
CA SER A 745 10.22 6.90 27.65
C SER A 745 9.74 6.41 26.29
N ASP A 746 9.53 5.10 26.18
CA ASP A 746 8.91 4.46 25.03
C ASP A 746 7.37 4.51 25.09
N TYR A 747 6.77 4.98 26.19
CA TYR A 747 5.31 5.08 26.39
C TYR A 747 4.70 6.30 25.67
N LEU A 748 4.96 6.41 24.37
CA LEU A 748 4.67 7.59 23.55
C LEU A 748 3.26 7.62 22.93
N GLY A 749 2.42 6.61 23.14
CA GLY A 749 1.02 6.68 22.72
C GLY A 749 0.21 7.72 23.50
N HIS A 750 -1.05 7.95 23.11
CA HIS A 750 -1.91 8.91 23.80
C HIS A 750 -2.13 8.50 25.26
N PRO A 751 -1.87 9.39 26.23
CA PRO A 751 -2.07 9.08 27.64
C PRO A 751 -3.55 9.23 28.03
N TYR A 752 -4.31 8.13 27.91
CA TYR A 752 -5.73 8.12 28.30
C TYR A 752 -5.91 8.41 29.79
N THR A 753 -6.80 9.34 30.09
CA THR A 753 -7.10 9.79 31.45
C THR A 753 -8.10 8.85 32.13
N GLN A 754 -8.25 8.98 33.45
CA GLN A 754 -9.31 8.27 34.16
C GLN A 754 -10.71 8.63 33.62
N ALA A 755 -10.93 9.85 33.15
CA ALA A 755 -12.22 10.24 32.56
C ALA A 755 -12.51 9.46 31.27
N ASP A 756 -11.49 9.21 30.44
CA ASP A 756 -11.62 8.41 29.21
C ASP A 756 -11.96 6.95 29.54
N HIS A 757 -11.34 6.40 30.59
CA HIS A 757 -11.66 5.06 31.10
C HIS A 757 -13.11 4.96 31.57
N GLU A 758 -13.59 5.92 32.37
CA GLU A 758 -14.98 5.94 32.87
C GLU A 758 -15.97 6.11 31.71
N ALA A 759 -15.66 6.96 30.72
CA ALA A 759 -16.48 7.13 29.53
C ALA A 759 -16.62 5.82 28.73
N ALA A 760 -15.52 5.07 28.58
CA ALA A 760 -15.55 3.76 27.93
C ALA A 760 -16.32 2.71 28.77
N LEU A 761 -16.15 2.69 30.09
CA LEU A 761 -16.87 1.81 31.00
C LEU A 761 -18.38 2.05 30.99
N ALA A 762 -18.82 3.30 30.90
CA ALA A 762 -20.23 3.66 30.83
C ALA A 762 -20.95 3.00 29.62
N LEU A 763 -20.21 2.65 28.56
CA LEU A 763 -20.76 1.96 27.39
C LEU A 763 -21.00 0.45 27.61
N VAL A 764 -20.44 -0.13 28.68
CA VAL A 764 -20.46 -1.58 28.95
C VAL A 764 -20.86 -1.94 30.38
N GLY A 765 -21.27 -0.96 31.20
CA GLY A 765 -21.48 -1.12 32.64
C GLY A 765 -22.52 -2.17 33.04
N ASP A 766 -23.42 -2.54 32.14
CA ASP A 766 -24.41 -3.62 32.32
C ASP A 766 -23.82 -5.03 32.16
N ARG A 767 -22.60 -5.14 31.60
CA ARG A 767 -21.91 -6.40 31.31
C ARG A 767 -20.66 -6.63 32.17
N VAL A 768 -20.26 -5.63 32.96
CA VAL A 768 -19.03 -5.67 33.74
C VAL A 768 -19.25 -5.26 35.19
N GLN A 769 -18.50 -5.90 36.08
CA GLN A 769 -18.32 -5.47 37.45
C GLN A 769 -17.05 -4.64 37.53
N VAL A 770 -17.14 -3.46 38.13
CA VAL A 770 -16.02 -2.53 38.28
C VAL A 770 -15.68 -2.38 39.77
N SER A 771 -14.40 -2.39 40.07
CA SER A 771 -13.86 -2.16 41.43
C SER A 771 -12.61 -1.29 41.34
N ASP A 772 -12.20 -0.70 42.47
CA ASP A 772 -10.94 0.04 42.55
C ASP A 772 -9.73 -0.89 42.38
N LEU A 773 -8.65 -0.35 41.80
CA LEU A 773 -7.40 -1.08 41.67
C LEU A 773 -6.75 -1.30 43.03
N ASP A 774 -6.72 -2.56 43.45
CA ASP A 774 -5.85 -3.07 44.50
C ASP A 774 -4.82 -4.04 43.91
N LEU A 775 -3.55 -3.65 43.92
CA LEU A 775 -2.46 -4.47 43.39
C LEU A 775 -2.28 -5.77 44.17
N ALA A 776 -2.60 -5.81 45.47
CA ALA A 776 -2.49 -7.03 46.27
C ALA A 776 -3.50 -8.08 45.78
N SER A 777 -4.76 -7.67 45.57
CA SER A 777 -5.80 -8.52 44.99
C SER A 777 -5.47 -8.97 43.56
N VAL A 778 -4.87 -8.11 42.74
CA VAL A 778 -4.41 -8.50 41.38
C VAL A 778 -3.29 -9.54 41.47
N ALA A 779 -2.33 -9.35 42.38
CA ALA A 779 -1.27 -10.32 42.61
C ALA A 779 -1.80 -11.67 43.13
N ASP A 780 -2.82 -11.66 44.00
CA ASP A 780 -3.50 -12.86 44.47
C ASP A 780 -4.17 -13.62 43.31
N GLY A 781 -4.87 -12.90 42.42
CA GLY A 781 -5.48 -13.48 41.22
C GLY A 781 -4.43 -14.11 40.28
N ILE A 782 -3.35 -13.38 39.99
CA ILE A 782 -2.25 -13.91 39.15
C ILE A 782 -1.65 -15.16 39.79
N ALA A 783 -1.36 -15.15 41.10
CA ALA A 783 -0.83 -16.31 41.82
C ALA A 783 -1.79 -17.51 41.85
N ALA A 784 -3.09 -17.26 41.75
CA ALA A 784 -4.14 -18.28 41.61
C ALA A 784 -4.34 -18.78 40.17
N GLY A 785 -3.67 -18.18 39.18
CA GLY A 785 -3.70 -18.57 37.77
C GLY A 785 -4.57 -17.69 36.87
N ASP A 786 -5.08 -16.55 37.37
CA ASP A 786 -5.82 -15.61 36.52
C ASP A 786 -4.91 -14.98 35.45
N VAL A 787 -5.49 -14.77 34.27
CA VAL A 787 -4.86 -14.01 33.18
C VAL A 787 -5.50 -12.63 33.12
N ILE A 788 -4.68 -11.60 33.34
CA ILE A 788 -5.12 -10.23 33.56
C ILE A 788 -4.70 -9.36 32.38
N GLY A 789 -5.67 -8.70 31.74
CA GLY A 789 -5.39 -7.61 30.80
C GLY A 789 -4.95 -6.36 31.56
N TRP A 790 -4.01 -5.59 31.00
CA TRP A 790 -3.42 -4.43 31.66
C TRP A 790 -3.30 -3.25 30.70
N PHE A 791 -4.06 -2.19 30.97
CA PHE A 791 -4.15 -0.98 30.17
C PHE A 791 -3.83 0.25 31.04
N GLN A 792 -2.69 0.89 30.78
CA GLN A 792 -2.20 2.05 31.52
C GLN A 792 -1.59 3.10 30.58
N GLY A 793 -1.83 4.39 30.87
CA GLY A 793 -1.13 5.53 30.24
C GLY A 793 -1.02 5.48 28.71
N GLY A 794 0.03 6.13 28.19
CA GLY A 794 0.41 6.07 26.78
C GLY A 794 0.92 4.69 26.39
N SER A 795 0.57 4.20 25.21
CA SER A 795 1.05 2.91 24.74
C SER A 795 2.56 2.93 24.45
N GLU A 796 3.22 1.77 24.55
CA GLU A 796 4.60 1.56 24.11
C GLU A 796 4.77 1.90 22.62
N PHE A 797 5.91 2.41 22.17
CA PHE A 797 6.21 2.61 20.75
C PHE A 797 7.07 1.45 20.23
N GLY A 798 6.56 0.72 19.23
CA GLY A 798 7.19 -0.50 18.71
C GLY A 798 6.33 -1.76 18.90
N PRO A 799 6.84 -2.96 18.55
CA PRO A 799 6.02 -4.17 18.45
C PRO A 799 5.87 -4.97 19.76
N ARG A 800 6.45 -4.50 20.87
CA ARG A 800 6.44 -5.21 22.17
C ARG A 800 5.53 -4.50 23.15
N ALA A 801 4.77 -5.27 23.93
CA ALA A 801 4.12 -4.76 25.11
C ALA A 801 5.09 -4.82 26.29
N LEU A 802 5.26 -3.68 26.96
CA LEU A 802 6.27 -3.42 27.98
C LEU A 802 5.62 -2.93 29.27
N GLY A 803 4.35 -3.26 29.47
CA GLY A 803 3.62 -3.06 30.73
C GLY A 803 2.51 -2.02 30.67
N HIS A 804 2.17 -1.47 29.49
CA HIS A 804 1.09 -0.48 29.31
C HIS A 804 -0.06 -1.02 28.45
N ARG A 805 0.22 -1.93 27.51
CA ARG A 805 -0.78 -2.70 26.73
C ARG A 805 -0.45 -4.19 26.83
N SER A 806 -0.50 -4.72 28.05
CA SER A 806 0.01 -6.04 28.39
C SER A 806 -1.07 -7.03 28.83
N VAL A 807 -0.75 -8.32 28.73
CA VAL A 807 -1.44 -9.42 29.41
C VAL A 807 -0.46 -10.04 30.37
N PHE A 808 -0.83 -10.05 31.65
CA PHE A 808 -0.05 -10.63 32.75
C PHE A 808 -0.65 -11.94 33.24
N ALA A 809 0.22 -12.88 33.62
CA ALA A 809 -0.17 -14.18 34.19
C ALA A 809 1.00 -14.82 34.97
N ASP A 810 0.72 -15.92 35.67
CA ASP A 810 1.74 -16.70 36.41
C ASP A 810 2.77 -17.34 35.45
N ALA A 811 4.06 -17.09 35.70
CA ALA A 811 5.16 -17.63 34.88
C ALA A 811 5.52 -19.10 35.18
N ARG A 812 5.02 -19.68 36.26
CA ARG A 812 5.54 -20.95 36.79
C ARG A 812 5.07 -22.18 36.05
N LEU A 813 3.81 -22.19 35.61
CA LEU A 813 3.13 -23.39 35.13
C LEU A 813 3.02 -23.44 33.61
N ARG A 814 3.34 -24.59 33.01
CA ARG A 814 3.18 -24.80 31.56
C ARG A 814 1.74 -24.61 31.09
N SER A 815 0.76 -24.96 31.92
CA SER A 815 -0.66 -24.76 31.63
C SER A 815 -1.04 -23.30 31.40
N THR A 816 -0.32 -22.34 32.00
CA THR A 816 -0.51 -20.91 31.71
C THR A 816 -0.13 -20.59 30.26
N TRP A 817 0.98 -21.14 29.79
CA TRP A 817 1.41 -20.98 28.40
C TRP A 817 0.39 -21.62 27.44
N ASP A 818 -0.12 -22.82 27.75
CA ASP A 818 -1.10 -23.51 26.92
C ASP A 818 -2.41 -22.71 26.85
N PHE A 819 -2.88 -22.21 28.00
CA PHE A 819 -4.11 -21.41 28.09
C PHE A 819 -3.99 -20.09 27.33
N ILE A 820 -2.91 -19.33 27.51
CA ILE A 820 -2.73 -18.06 26.80
C ILE A 820 -2.66 -18.29 25.29
N ASN A 821 -1.89 -19.28 24.82
CA ASN A 821 -1.75 -19.51 23.39
C ASN A 821 -3.04 -20.04 22.74
N SER A 822 -3.79 -20.91 23.41
CA SER A 822 -5.00 -21.53 22.86
C SER A 822 -6.29 -20.74 23.07
N GLN A 823 -6.49 -20.14 24.25
CA GLN A 823 -7.76 -19.53 24.66
C GLN A 823 -7.78 -18.00 24.60
N ILE A 824 -6.60 -17.36 24.62
CA ILE A 824 -6.49 -15.88 24.56
C ILE A 824 -5.97 -15.45 23.19
N LYS A 825 -4.88 -16.08 22.74
CA LYS A 825 -4.15 -15.71 21.52
C LYS A 825 -4.49 -16.55 20.30
N PHE A 826 -5.18 -17.67 20.45
CA PHE A 826 -5.60 -18.57 19.38
C PHE A 826 -4.49 -18.92 18.35
N ARG A 827 -3.24 -19.08 18.78
CA ARG A 827 -2.04 -19.20 17.92
C ARG A 827 -1.29 -20.53 18.09
N GLU A 828 -0.27 -20.74 17.25
CA GLU A 828 0.49 -21.99 17.12
C GLU A 828 1.21 -22.41 18.42
N ASP A 829 1.44 -23.71 18.59
CA ASP A 829 1.92 -24.37 19.81
C ASP A 829 3.45 -24.30 20.05
N PHE A 830 4.16 -23.49 19.27
CA PHE A 830 5.59 -23.24 19.46
C PHE A 830 5.91 -21.78 19.80
N ARG A 831 4.91 -20.89 19.87
CA ARG A 831 5.12 -19.45 20.12
C ARG A 831 5.49 -19.20 21.59
N PRO A 832 6.68 -18.62 21.87
CA PRO A 832 7.08 -18.35 23.24
C PRO A 832 6.27 -17.21 23.89
N LEU A 833 6.30 -17.17 25.22
CA LEU A 833 5.87 -16.06 26.06
C LEU A 833 7.10 -15.48 26.77
N ALA A 834 7.07 -14.18 27.07
CA ALA A 834 8.20 -13.47 27.65
C ALA A 834 8.04 -13.31 29.17
N PRO A 835 9.10 -13.48 29.97
CA PRO A 835 9.08 -13.09 31.37
C PRO A 835 9.25 -11.58 31.53
N ILE A 836 8.60 -11.04 32.57
CA ILE A 836 8.85 -9.70 33.13
C ILE A 836 9.30 -9.85 34.58
N VAL A 837 10.37 -9.15 34.98
CA VAL A 837 11.07 -9.33 36.27
C VAL A 837 11.64 -8.00 36.80
N PRO A 838 11.73 -7.78 38.13
CA PRO A 838 12.43 -6.62 38.66
C PRO A 838 13.91 -6.66 38.30
N GLU A 839 14.46 -5.52 37.89
CA GLU A 839 15.84 -5.38 37.43
C GLU A 839 16.84 -5.89 38.48
N GLU A 840 16.62 -5.55 39.75
CA GLU A 840 17.52 -5.86 40.86
C GLU A 840 17.64 -7.35 41.19
N VAL A 841 16.72 -8.20 40.73
CA VAL A 841 16.75 -9.66 40.94
C VAL A 841 16.89 -10.45 39.64
N ALA A 842 16.93 -9.81 38.47
CA ALA A 842 16.93 -10.50 37.18
C ALA A 842 18.10 -11.52 37.03
N ALA A 843 19.31 -11.15 37.48
CA ALA A 843 20.49 -12.00 37.40
C ALA A 843 20.45 -13.27 38.30
N GLU A 844 19.50 -13.33 39.25
CA GLU A 844 19.25 -14.53 40.04
C GLU A 844 18.59 -15.64 39.22
N TYR A 845 17.76 -15.29 38.24
CA TYR A 845 16.96 -16.24 37.45
C TYR A 845 17.49 -16.45 36.04
N PHE A 846 18.14 -15.44 35.47
CA PHE A 846 18.62 -15.42 34.10
C PHE A 846 20.12 -15.14 34.03
N GLU A 847 20.79 -15.70 33.02
CA GLU A 847 22.19 -15.38 32.71
C GLU A 847 22.25 -14.05 31.94
N ILE A 848 22.12 -12.96 32.68
CA ILE A 848 22.10 -11.60 32.13
C ILE A 848 23.11 -10.71 32.86
N ASP A 849 23.77 -9.85 32.11
CA ASP A 849 24.85 -8.96 32.55
C ASP A 849 24.44 -7.48 32.62
N GLN A 850 23.38 -7.09 31.91
CA GLN A 850 22.84 -5.73 31.85
C GLN A 850 21.31 -5.75 31.76
N PRO A 851 20.59 -4.70 32.19
CA PRO A 851 19.14 -4.63 32.05
C PRO A 851 18.66 -4.85 30.60
N SER A 852 17.47 -5.43 30.45
CA SER A 852 16.79 -5.65 29.17
C SER A 852 15.34 -5.12 29.26
N PRO A 853 15.13 -3.79 29.25
CA PRO A 853 13.82 -3.20 29.49
C PRO A 853 12.80 -3.41 28.36
N HIS A 854 13.25 -3.84 27.17
CA HIS A 854 12.45 -3.78 25.94
C HIS A 854 12.10 -5.15 25.33
N MET A 855 12.34 -6.27 26.02
CA MET A 855 12.20 -7.63 25.46
C MET A 855 13.01 -7.85 24.18
N LEU A 856 14.20 -7.26 24.10
CA LEU A 856 15.08 -7.34 22.92
C LEU A 856 16.33 -8.20 23.14
N ARG A 857 16.40 -8.94 24.26
CA ARG A 857 17.42 -9.96 24.52
C ARG A 857 16.79 -11.31 24.87
N VAL A 858 17.30 -12.38 24.28
CA VAL A 858 17.01 -13.78 24.65
C VAL A 858 18.22 -14.32 25.39
N VAL A 859 18.03 -14.66 26.65
CA VAL A 859 19.11 -15.08 27.56
C VAL A 859 18.83 -16.48 28.11
N PRO A 860 19.86 -17.25 28.49
CA PRO A 860 19.66 -18.50 29.19
C PRO A 860 18.92 -18.31 30.52
N VAL A 861 17.92 -19.15 30.78
CA VAL A 861 17.35 -19.32 32.12
C VAL A 861 18.29 -20.20 32.91
N ARG A 862 18.64 -19.79 34.13
CA ARG A 862 19.50 -20.59 35.00
C ARG A 862 18.85 -21.95 35.27
N GLU A 863 19.66 -23.01 35.23
CA GLU A 863 19.19 -24.39 35.25
C GLU A 863 18.19 -24.68 36.38
N ALA A 864 18.45 -24.18 37.60
CA ALA A 864 17.60 -24.37 38.78
C ALA A 864 16.18 -23.78 38.66
N TYR A 865 15.93 -22.92 37.67
CA TYR A 865 14.66 -22.22 37.47
C TYR A 865 13.93 -22.62 36.17
N ARG A 866 14.56 -23.36 35.26
CA ARG A 866 13.95 -23.75 33.97
C ARG A 866 12.60 -24.45 34.13
N GLU A 867 12.52 -25.43 35.03
CA GLU A 867 11.26 -26.13 35.33
C GLU A 867 10.29 -25.27 36.15
N LYS A 868 10.80 -24.36 36.99
CA LYS A 868 10.01 -23.47 37.84
C LYS A 868 9.41 -22.28 37.09
N LEU A 869 9.87 -22.02 35.87
CA LEU A 869 9.46 -20.94 34.98
C LEU A 869 8.94 -21.52 33.64
N ALA A 870 8.19 -22.62 33.71
CA ALA A 870 7.82 -23.41 32.54
C ALA A 870 6.92 -22.66 31.53
N ALA A 871 6.25 -21.58 31.93
CA ALA A 871 5.42 -20.79 31.02
C ALA A 871 6.23 -19.88 30.10
N VAL A 872 7.46 -19.52 30.50
CA VAL A 872 8.28 -18.49 29.85
C VAL A 872 9.64 -19.03 29.38
N THR A 873 10.00 -20.24 29.78
CA THR A 873 11.23 -20.92 29.34
C THR A 873 10.99 -21.59 28.00
N HIS A 874 11.82 -21.26 27.01
CA HIS A 874 11.84 -21.86 25.69
C HIS A 874 12.35 -23.31 25.74
N VAL A 875 12.19 -24.06 24.66
CA VAL A 875 12.58 -25.49 24.59
C VAL A 875 14.09 -25.72 24.74
N ASP A 876 14.89 -24.71 24.41
CA ASP A 876 16.35 -24.70 24.53
C ASP A 876 16.84 -24.17 25.90
N GLY A 877 15.92 -23.86 26.82
CA GLY A 877 16.24 -23.33 28.15
C GLY A 877 16.53 -21.83 28.18
N THR A 878 16.20 -21.08 27.12
CA THR A 878 16.32 -19.61 27.07
C THR A 878 14.99 -18.91 27.34
N ALA A 879 15.00 -17.59 27.53
CA ALA A 879 13.79 -16.77 27.61
C ALA A 879 14.04 -15.33 27.11
N ARG A 880 13.00 -14.73 26.51
CA ARG A 880 13.05 -13.33 26.04
C ARG A 880 12.61 -12.35 27.11
N ILE A 881 13.55 -11.80 27.85
CA ILE A 881 13.32 -11.11 29.13
C ILE A 881 13.00 -9.62 29.02
N GLN A 882 12.05 -9.16 29.84
CA GLN A 882 11.86 -7.75 30.20
C GLN A 882 12.29 -7.49 31.66
N THR A 883 13.22 -6.57 31.88
CA THR A 883 13.54 -6.04 33.22
C THR A 883 12.76 -4.76 33.50
N VAL A 884 12.31 -4.57 34.74
CA VAL A 884 11.58 -3.37 35.17
C VAL A 884 12.23 -2.82 36.43
N SER A 885 12.50 -1.51 36.46
CA SER A 885 12.98 -0.83 37.66
C SER A 885 11.85 -0.06 38.33
N GLN A 886 12.05 0.33 39.59
CA GLN A 886 11.09 1.19 40.30
C GLN A 886 10.92 2.56 39.61
N ALA A 887 11.98 3.06 38.96
CA ALA A 887 11.95 4.32 38.24
C ALA A 887 11.18 4.22 36.91
N SER A 888 11.35 3.11 36.17
CA SER A 888 10.74 2.97 34.84
C SER A 888 9.25 2.67 34.90
N ASN A 889 8.82 1.77 35.79
CA ASN A 889 7.40 1.45 35.96
C ASN A 889 7.08 1.04 37.41
N PRO A 890 6.81 2.00 38.31
CA PRO A 890 6.65 1.73 39.74
C PRO A 890 5.46 0.80 40.06
N GLN A 891 4.38 0.88 39.28
CA GLN A 891 3.18 0.07 39.51
C GLN A 891 3.41 -1.40 39.17
N VAL A 892 4.01 -1.68 38.00
CA VAL A 892 4.37 -3.04 37.59
C VAL A 892 5.50 -3.60 38.46
N HIS A 893 6.50 -2.78 38.80
CA HIS A 893 7.56 -3.14 39.75
C HIS A 893 6.98 -3.60 41.10
N ARG A 894 6.05 -2.83 41.66
CA ARG A 894 5.36 -3.21 42.91
C ARG A 894 4.55 -4.50 42.74
N LEU A 895 3.84 -4.65 41.62
CA LEU A 895 3.05 -5.86 41.33
C LEU A 895 3.95 -7.11 41.26
N LEU A 896 5.12 -7.03 40.64
CA LEU A 896 6.09 -8.14 40.58
C LEU A 896 6.54 -8.60 41.97
N HIS A 897 6.86 -7.64 42.85
CA HIS A 897 7.22 -7.94 44.24
C HIS A 897 6.05 -8.57 45.01
N LEU A 898 4.83 -8.05 44.85
CA LEU A 898 3.64 -8.64 45.46
C LEU A 898 3.41 -10.08 44.97
N VAL A 899 3.56 -10.34 43.66
CA VAL A 899 3.51 -11.71 43.12
C VAL A 899 4.61 -12.58 43.74
N GLY A 900 5.84 -12.07 43.85
CA GLY A 900 6.95 -12.75 44.51
C GLY A 900 6.68 -13.12 45.97
N GLU A 901 6.03 -12.25 46.74
CA GLU A 901 5.59 -12.54 48.12
C GLU A 901 4.63 -13.75 48.19
N ARG A 902 3.83 -13.99 47.14
CA ARG A 902 2.79 -15.04 47.09
C ARG A 902 3.30 -16.33 46.48
N THR A 903 4.17 -16.24 45.48
CA THR A 903 4.62 -17.39 44.68
C THR A 903 6.05 -17.84 45.01
N GLY A 904 6.81 -17.01 45.73
CA GLY A 904 8.25 -17.16 45.94
C GLY A 904 9.11 -16.72 44.75
N ILE A 905 8.50 -16.27 43.64
CA ILE A 905 9.20 -15.91 42.40
C ILE A 905 8.60 -14.59 41.86
N PRO A 906 9.34 -13.47 41.86
CA PRO A 906 8.85 -12.16 41.41
C PRO A 906 8.87 -12.05 39.87
N ILE A 907 8.33 -13.04 39.16
CA ILE A 907 8.31 -13.12 37.71
C ILE A 907 6.89 -13.40 37.24
N MET A 908 6.44 -12.64 36.24
CA MET A 908 5.18 -12.88 35.54
C MET A 908 5.43 -13.15 34.05
N VAL A 909 4.45 -13.75 33.39
CA VAL A 909 4.31 -13.66 31.93
C VAL A 909 3.98 -12.21 31.57
N ASN A 910 4.60 -11.68 30.52
CA ASN A 910 4.12 -10.51 29.79
C ASN A 910 4.00 -10.83 28.29
N THR A 911 2.83 -10.56 27.72
CA THR A 911 2.58 -10.61 26.27
C THR A 911 1.68 -9.46 25.87
N SER A 912 1.57 -9.17 24.57
CA SER A 912 0.79 -8.03 24.07
C SER A 912 -0.69 -8.13 24.41
N LEU A 913 -1.40 -7.00 24.51
CA LEU A 913 -2.86 -6.95 24.66
C LEU A 913 -3.50 -6.82 23.26
N ASN A 914 -3.80 -7.98 22.65
CA ASN A 914 -4.44 -8.12 21.33
C ASN A 914 -4.93 -9.56 21.09
N ARG A 915 -5.74 -9.78 20.05
CA ARG A 915 -6.10 -11.12 19.54
C ARG A 915 -5.19 -11.55 18.38
N ARG A 916 -5.38 -12.78 17.88
CA ARG A 916 -4.66 -13.26 16.69
C ARG A 916 -4.93 -12.40 15.48
N GLY A 917 -3.88 -12.01 14.76
CA GLY A 917 -3.99 -11.25 13.52
C GLY A 917 -4.34 -9.77 13.71
N GLU A 918 -4.51 -9.31 14.95
CA GLU A 918 -4.80 -7.92 15.26
C GLU A 918 -3.54 -7.18 15.75
N PRO A 919 -3.39 -5.87 15.43
CA PRO A 919 -2.40 -5.00 16.05
C PRO A 919 -2.58 -4.87 17.57
N MET A 920 -1.57 -4.36 18.28
CA MET A 920 -1.71 -4.05 19.70
C MET A 920 -2.83 -3.03 19.93
N ILE A 921 -3.60 -3.20 21.01
CA ILE A 921 -4.72 -2.31 21.34
C ILE A 921 -4.23 -0.91 21.70
N GLU A 922 -4.93 0.11 21.22
CA GLU A 922 -4.63 1.51 21.54
C GLU A 922 -5.62 2.12 22.54
N THR A 923 -6.92 1.91 22.35
CA THR A 923 -7.97 2.64 23.08
C THR A 923 -8.59 1.86 24.25
N PRO A 924 -9.15 2.53 25.28
CA PRO A 924 -9.87 1.89 26.38
C PRO A 924 -11.03 0.99 25.91
N GLY A 925 -11.78 1.45 24.88
CA GLY A 925 -12.89 0.69 24.32
C GLY A 925 -12.44 -0.63 23.67
N GLN A 926 -11.29 -0.62 22.98
CA GLN A 926 -10.69 -1.84 22.43
C GLN A 926 -10.24 -2.80 23.53
N ALA A 927 -9.71 -2.29 24.65
CA ALA A 927 -9.33 -3.13 25.80
C ALA A 927 -10.54 -3.80 26.46
N LEU A 928 -11.66 -3.09 26.59
CA LEU A 928 -12.93 -3.64 27.07
C LEU A 928 -13.50 -4.69 26.10
N ASP A 929 -13.41 -4.46 24.79
CA ASP A 929 -13.77 -5.47 23.79
C ASP A 929 -12.95 -6.75 23.98
N MET A 930 -11.64 -6.62 24.22
CA MET A 930 -10.77 -7.77 24.48
C MET A 930 -11.19 -8.54 25.75
N LEU A 931 -11.48 -7.84 26.86
CA LEU A 931 -11.99 -8.48 28.09
C LEU A 931 -13.26 -9.28 27.80
N LEU A 932 -14.21 -8.65 27.12
CA LEU A 932 -15.50 -9.28 26.87
C LEU A 932 -15.34 -10.47 25.92
N ALA A 933 -14.57 -10.32 24.84
CA ALA A 933 -14.47 -11.26 23.72
C ALA A 933 -13.52 -12.44 23.96
N THR A 934 -12.79 -12.47 25.07
CA THR A 934 -11.81 -13.52 25.37
C THR A 934 -12.04 -14.12 26.76
N HIS A 935 -11.15 -15.04 27.15
CA HIS A 935 -11.14 -15.67 28.47
C HIS A 935 -10.23 -14.94 29.48
N LEU A 936 -10.02 -13.62 29.33
CA LEU A 936 -9.37 -12.82 30.36
C LEU A 936 -10.19 -12.86 31.65
N GLY A 937 -9.51 -13.09 32.79
CA GLY A 937 -10.17 -13.12 34.11
C GLY A 937 -10.56 -11.72 34.59
N ALA A 938 -9.73 -10.72 34.28
CA ALA A 938 -10.02 -9.31 34.51
C ALA A 938 -9.23 -8.41 33.55
N LEU A 939 -9.61 -7.14 33.51
CA LEU A 939 -8.86 -6.05 32.88
C LEU A 939 -8.59 -4.97 33.92
N VAL A 940 -7.34 -4.59 34.10
CA VAL A 940 -6.96 -3.37 34.79
C VAL A 940 -7.00 -2.22 33.78
N LEU A 941 -7.88 -1.26 34.00
CA LEU A 941 -8.09 -0.09 33.14
C LEU A 941 -7.88 1.18 33.97
N GLY A 942 -6.69 1.77 33.87
CA GLY A 942 -6.29 2.89 34.73
C GLY A 942 -6.36 2.49 36.21
N SER A 943 -7.16 3.22 36.99
CA SER A 943 -7.37 2.95 38.42
C SER A 943 -8.48 1.93 38.73
N ARG A 944 -9.01 1.22 37.73
CA ARG A 944 -10.11 0.25 37.90
C ARG A 944 -9.69 -1.16 37.57
N VAL A 945 -10.30 -2.12 38.26
CA VAL A 945 -10.33 -3.54 37.90
C VAL A 945 -11.72 -3.89 37.41
N VAL A 946 -11.78 -4.40 36.18
CA VAL A 946 -13.00 -4.69 35.44
C VAL A 946 -13.09 -6.19 35.24
N ARG A 947 -14.19 -6.79 35.68
CA ARG A 947 -14.50 -8.21 35.48
C ARG A 947 -15.78 -8.34 34.68
N ARG A 948 -15.93 -9.42 33.92
CA ARG A 948 -17.21 -9.74 33.29
C ARG A 948 -18.23 -10.09 34.39
N LEU A 949 -19.46 -9.61 34.28
CA LEU A 949 -20.53 -10.10 35.15
C LEU A 949 -20.87 -11.53 34.75
N ASP A 950 -20.89 -12.44 35.72
CA ASP A 950 -21.39 -13.80 35.55
C ASP A 950 -22.94 -13.77 35.51
N GLY A 951 -23.46 -13.17 34.44
CA GLY A 951 -24.85 -13.29 34.01
C GLY A 951 -24.82 -13.94 32.64
N GLY A 952 -25.63 -14.97 32.42
CA GLY A 952 -25.80 -15.59 31.09
C GLY A 952 -26.00 -14.52 30.01
N SER A 953 -25.58 -14.82 28.79
CA SER A 953 -25.72 -13.95 27.61
C SER A 953 -26.97 -13.07 27.74
N PRO A 954 -26.85 -11.73 27.68
CA PRO A 954 -27.95 -10.83 27.99
C PRO A 954 -29.19 -11.29 27.24
N MET A 955 -30.29 -11.54 27.97
CA MET A 955 -31.52 -11.98 27.35
C MET A 955 -32.02 -10.84 26.45
N LEU A 956 -31.92 -11.05 25.14
CA LEU A 956 -32.40 -10.09 24.15
C LEU A 956 -33.93 -9.99 24.28
N THR A 957 -34.42 -8.83 24.68
CA THR A 957 -35.86 -8.50 24.71
C THR A 957 -36.26 -7.70 23.48
N LEU A 958 -37.56 -7.59 23.20
CA LEU A 958 -38.06 -6.76 22.10
C LEU A 958 -37.64 -5.28 22.22
N ASP A 959 -37.41 -4.78 23.43
CA ASP A 959 -36.98 -3.39 23.65
C ASP A 959 -35.47 -3.18 23.55
N THR A 960 -34.71 -4.24 23.26
CA THR A 960 -33.26 -4.17 23.17
C THR A 960 -32.82 -3.35 21.95
N CYS A 961 -32.16 -2.20 22.13
CA CYS A 961 -31.61 -1.47 20.99
C CYS A 961 -30.34 -2.16 20.48
N VAL A 962 -30.21 -2.21 19.16
CA VAL A 962 -29.09 -2.89 18.48
C VAL A 962 -28.44 -1.89 17.52
N ALA A 963 -27.12 -1.73 17.60
CA ALA A 963 -26.33 -0.88 16.71
C ALA A 963 -25.08 -1.61 16.22
N LEU A 964 -24.50 -1.25 15.08
CA LEU A 964 -23.22 -1.84 14.64
C LEU A 964 -22.07 -1.42 15.56
N GLY A 965 -21.20 -2.38 15.89
CA GLY A 965 -19.97 -2.12 16.65
C GLY A 965 -18.98 -1.24 15.88
N PRO A 966 -18.10 -0.49 16.56
CA PRO A 966 -17.04 0.26 15.87
C PRO A 966 -16.14 -0.68 15.09
N GLY A 967 -15.87 -0.37 13.82
CA GLY A 967 -15.09 -1.23 12.93
C GLY A 967 -15.86 -2.41 12.32
N VAL A 968 -17.16 -2.51 12.58
CA VAL A 968 -18.06 -3.46 11.89
C VAL A 968 -18.59 -2.80 10.62
N SER A 969 -18.43 -3.49 9.49
CA SER A 969 -18.89 -3.07 8.18
C SER A 969 -19.91 -4.07 7.63
N LEU A 970 -20.94 -3.55 6.99
CA LEU A 970 -21.88 -4.32 6.18
C LEU A 970 -21.44 -4.14 4.72
N THR A 971 -21.11 -5.22 4.03
CA THR A 971 -20.72 -5.18 2.62
C THR A 971 -21.70 -6.00 1.78
N SER A 972 -22.09 -5.47 0.62
CA SER A 972 -22.88 -6.19 -0.37
C SER A 972 -22.01 -6.30 -1.61
N GLU A 973 -21.48 -7.49 -1.88
CA GLU A 973 -20.59 -7.78 -3.00
C GLU A 973 -21.34 -8.67 -4.00
N GLN A 974 -21.24 -8.37 -5.30
CA GLN A 974 -21.88 -9.16 -6.33
C GLN A 974 -20.84 -10.07 -7.00
N ASP A 975 -21.09 -11.38 -6.99
CA ASP A 975 -20.24 -12.40 -7.60
C ASP A 975 -21.01 -13.24 -8.64
N GLU A 976 -20.33 -14.24 -9.20
CA GLU A 976 -20.84 -15.13 -10.26
C GLU A 976 -22.07 -15.95 -9.83
N ASN A 977 -22.29 -16.10 -8.51
CA ASN A 977 -23.33 -16.92 -7.91
C ASN A 977 -24.47 -16.08 -7.29
N GLY A 978 -24.36 -14.74 -7.25
CA GLY A 978 -25.41 -13.84 -6.77
C GLY A 978 -24.90 -12.64 -5.98
N VAL A 979 -25.78 -12.03 -5.17
CA VAL A 979 -25.43 -10.94 -4.25
C VAL A 979 -25.04 -11.52 -2.90
N ALA A 980 -23.74 -11.55 -2.61
CA ALA A 980 -23.20 -11.94 -1.32
C ALA A 980 -23.22 -10.74 -0.36
N ARG A 981 -24.15 -10.77 0.59
CA ARG A 981 -24.26 -9.76 1.64
C ARG A 981 -23.53 -10.27 2.87
N ARG A 982 -22.62 -9.48 3.42
CA ARG A 982 -21.74 -9.89 4.51
C ARG A 982 -21.71 -8.85 5.61
N ILE A 983 -21.57 -9.32 6.84
CA ILE A 983 -21.14 -8.49 7.97
C ILE A 983 -19.70 -8.86 8.32
N ARG A 984 -18.84 -7.86 8.46
CA ARG A 984 -17.40 -7.99 8.73
C ARG A 984 -17.03 -7.15 9.94
N GLY A 985 -16.43 -7.78 10.96
CA GLY A 985 -15.99 -7.15 12.21
C GLY A 985 -16.13 -8.13 13.38
N GLY A 986 -15.35 -7.94 14.45
CA GLY A 986 -15.29 -8.91 15.56
C GLY A 986 -14.36 -10.12 15.30
N ALA A 987 -14.44 -11.14 16.17
CA ALA A 987 -13.50 -12.25 16.27
C ALA A 987 -13.50 -13.26 15.09
N GLU A 988 -14.36 -13.08 14.09
CA GLU A 988 -14.44 -13.94 12.91
C GLU A 988 -13.78 -13.28 11.69
N GLY A 989 -12.89 -14.03 11.03
CA GLY A 989 -11.88 -13.50 10.11
C GLY A 989 -12.36 -12.90 8.79
N ARG A 990 -11.36 -12.58 7.95
CA ARG A 990 -11.39 -11.89 6.64
C ARG A 990 -12.53 -12.24 5.66
N GLN A 991 -13.26 -13.34 5.85
CA GLN A 991 -14.34 -13.74 4.95
C GLN A 991 -15.69 -13.05 5.26
N GLY A 992 -16.00 -12.67 6.50
CA GLY A 992 -17.31 -12.10 6.88
C GLY A 992 -18.47 -13.11 6.82
N LEU A 993 -19.44 -12.97 7.73
CA LEU A 993 -20.62 -13.84 7.82
C LEU A 993 -21.62 -13.47 6.71
N LEU A 994 -22.07 -14.44 5.93
CA LEU A 994 -23.11 -14.25 4.92
C LEU A 994 -24.47 -13.98 5.57
N LEU A 995 -25.16 -12.95 5.10
CA LEU A 995 -26.45 -12.52 5.60
C LEU A 995 -27.55 -12.68 4.53
N PRO A 996 -28.74 -13.15 4.92
CA PRO A 996 -29.94 -13.03 4.08
C PRO A 996 -30.26 -11.57 3.75
N GLN A 997 -30.97 -11.33 2.64
CA GLN A 997 -31.33 -9.99 2.18
C GLN A 997 -32.05 -9.15 3.24
N TRP A 998 -33.04 -9.75 3.90
CA TRP A 998 -33.85 -9.08 4.91
C TRP A 998 -33.00 -8.71 6.13
N CYS A 999 -32.07 -9.58 6.55
CA CYS A 999 -31.17 -9.36 7.67
C CYS A 999 -30.19 -8.21 7.37
N PHE A 1000 -29.61 -8.20 6.16
CA PHE A 1000 -28.76 -7.11 5.73
C PHE A 1000 -29.52 -5.77 5.64
N ALA A 1001 -30.74 -5.77 5.11
CA ALA A 1001 -31.57 -4.57 5.02
C ALA A 1001 -31.96 -4.03 6.41
N ALA A 1002 -32.36 -4.91 7.32
CA ALA A 1002 -32.65 -4.59 8.71
C ALA A 1002 -31.44 -3.94 9.40
N LEU A 1003 -30.25 -4.55 9.30
CA LEU A 1003 -29.03 -4.04 9.91
C LEU A 1003 -28.49 -2.76 9.23
N SER A 1004 -28.64 -2.61 7.91
CA SER A 1004 -28.21 -1.41 7.17
C SER A 1004 -29.07 -0.19 7.50
N GLY A 1005 -30.33 -0.40 7.91
CA GLY A 1005 -31.22 0.64 8.40
C GLY A 1005 -31.12 0.92 9.91
N SER A 1006 -30.11 0.36 10.60
CA SER A 1006 -29.95 0.54 12.05
C SER A 1006 -29.39 1.94 12.38
N GLY A 1007 -30.28 2.87 12.69
CA GLY A 1007 -29.91 4.15 13.32
C GLY A 1007 -29.68 4.00 14.83
N PRO A 1008 -28.91 4.89 15.47
CA PRO A 1008 -28.73 4.88 16.92
C PRO A 1008 -30.09 5.08 17.62
N GLY A 1009 -30.67 3.98 18.15
CA GLY A 1009 -31.90 4.01 18.96
C GLY A 1009 -33.02 3.05 18.55
N ARG A 1010 -32.92 2.33 17.43
CA ARG A 1010 -33.93 1.37 16.96
C ARG A 1010 -33.95 0.09 17.82
N ARG A 1011 -35.12 -0.40 18.23
CA ARG A 1011 -35.34 -1.54 19.15
C ARG A 1011 -35.40 -2.88 18.39
N LEU A 1012 -35.12 -4.00 19.04
CA LEU A 1012 -35.16 -5.34 18.45
C LEU A 1012 -36.55 -5.66 17.87
N GLY A 1013 -37.60 -5.22 18.58
CA GLY A 1013 -38.99 -5.31 18.20
C GLY A 1013 -39.36 -4.49 16.96
N ASP A 1014 -38.56 -3.49 16.58
CA ASP A 1014 -38.77 -2.72 15.36
C ASP A 1014 -38.25 -3.47 14.12
N TYR A 1015 -37.43 -4.50 14.31
CA TYR A 1015 -36.95 -5.35 13.21
C TYR A 1015 -37.88 -6.54 12.98
N LEU A 1016 -38.58 -7.05 14.01
CA LEU A 1016 -39.44 -8.23 13.89
C LEU A 1016 -40.61 -8.07 12.90
N PRO A 1017 -41.34 -6.94 12.82
CA PRO A 1017 -42.33 -6.70 11.78
C PRO A 1017 -41.72 -6.73 10.38
N ASP A 1018 -40.55 -6.12 10.17
CA ASP A 1018 -39.83 -6.17 8.89
C ASP A 1018 -39.36 -7.60 8.53
N CYS A 1019 -39.18 -8.47 9.54
CA CYS A 1019 -38.90 -9.91 9.36
C CYS A 1019 -40.16 -10.75 9.08
N LEU A 1020 -41.34 -10.28 9.49
CA LEU A 1020 -42.60 -11.04 9.51
C LEU A 1020 -43.63 -10.55 8.48
N GLU A 1021 -43.50 -9.34 7.95
CA GLU A 1021 -44.33 -8.82 6.88
C GLU A 1021 -43.89 -9.39 5.52
N GLY A 1022 -44.56 -10.47 5.10
CA GLY A 1022 -44.62 -10.87 3.69
C GLY A 1022 -43.67 -11.97 3.23
N VAL A 1023 -42.85 -12.58 4.10
CA VAL A 1023 -41.94 -13.66 3.73
C VAL A 1023 -42.05 -14.82 4.74
N VAL A 1024 -42.23 -16.05 4.24
CA VAL A 1024 -41.98 -17.26 5.03
C VAL A 1024 -40.47 -17.34 5.22
N VAL A 1025 -39.96 -16.88 6.36
CA VAL A 1025 -38.53 -16.93 6.68
C VAL A 1025 -38.16 -18.36 7.05
N ASP A 1026 -37.18 -18.93 6.33
CA ASP A 1026 -36.66 -20.26 6.62
C ASP A 1026 -35.92 -20.27 7.98
N VAL A 1027 -35.85 -21.44 8.61
CA VAL A 1027 -35.12 -21.66 9.87
C VAL A 1027 -33.66 -21.23 9.74
N ASP A 1028 -33.04 -21.49 8.59
CA ASP A 1028 -31.65 -21.12 8.32
C ASP A 1028 -31.45 -19.59 8.24
N ASP A 1029 -32.43 -18.87 7.70
CA ASP A 1029 -32.40 -17.41 7.62
C ASP A 1029 -32.55 -16.76 9.01
N ALA A 1030 -33.49 -17.29 9.82
CA ALA A 1030 -33.67 -16.86 11.20
C ALA A 1030 -32.42 -17.16 12.04
N LEU A 1031 -31.78 -18.31 11.82
CA LEU A 1031 -30.53 -18.68 12.46
C LEU A 1031 -29.38 -17.74 12.06
N ALA A 1032 -29.31 -17.28 10.80
CA ALA A 1032 -28.31 -16.31 10.36
C ALA A 1032 -28.45 -14.94 11.05
N PHE A 1033 -29.68 -14.45 11.26
CA PHE A 1033 -29.92 -13.22 12.03
C PHE A 1033 -29.57 -13.37 13.52
N LEU A 1034 -29.96 -14.48 14.13
CA LEU A 1034 -29.56 -14.81 15.51
C LEU A 1034 -28.04 -14.97 15.65
N THR A 1035 -27.38 -15.54 14.63
CA THR A 1035 -25.91 -15.65 14.56
C THR A 1035 -25.27 -14.27 14.47
N ALA A 1036 -25.80 -13.35 13.66
CA ALA A 1036 -25.31 -11.97 13.60
C ALA A 1036 -25.46 -11.22 14.95
N LEU A 1037 -26.55 -11.46 15.69
CA LEU A 1037 -26.76 -10.96 17.05
C LEU A 1037 -25.79 -11.60 18.05
N GLN A 1038 -25.51 -12.90 17.94
CA GLN A 1038 -24.56 -13.61 18.80
C GLN A 1038 -23.09 -13.27 18.48
N ALA A 1039 -22.77 -12.93 17.23
CA ALA A 1039 -21.42 -12.67 16.73
C ALA A 1039 -20.76 -11.39 17.28
N ARG A 1040 -21.37 -10.70 18.25
CA ARG A 1040 -20.85 -9.48 18.91
C ARG A 1040 -20.50 -8.33 17.96
N CYS A 1041 -20.93 -8.42 16.70
CA CYS A 1041 -20.83 -7.38 15.68
C CYS A 1041 -21.77 -6.20 15.97
N LEU A 1042 -22.59 -6.31 17.00
CA LEU A 1042 -23.62 -5.36 17.36
C LEU A 1042 -23.45 -4.92 18.82
N ILE A 1043 -23.45 -3.61 19.06
CA ILE A 1043 -23.61 -3.00 20.38
C ILE A 1043 -25.05 -3.19 20.81
N VAL A 1044 -25.24 -3.91 21.91
CA VAL A 1044 -26.53 -4.01 22.60
C VAL A 1044 -26.64 -2.81 23.55
N ARG A 1045 -27.65 -1.97 23.36
CA ARG A 1045 -28.03 -0.90 24.29
C ARG A 1045 -29.40 -1.23 24.87
N THR A 1046 -29.46 -1.70 26.11
CA THR A 1046 -30.74 -1.83 26.80
C THR A 1046 -31.17 -0.44 27.28
N ARG A 1047 -32.25 0.10 26.69
CA ARG A 1047 -32.84 1.36 27.12
C ARG A 1047 -34.16 1.06 27.79
N GLU A 1048 -34.11 0.73 29.09
CA GLU A 1048 -35.13 1.08 30.09
C GLU A 1048 -34.86 0.36 31.42
N ALA A 1049 -34.23 1.09 32.34
CA ALA A 1049 -34.68 1.13 33.71
C ALA A 1049 -35.44 2.45 33.90
N VAL A 1050 -36.71 2.51 33.48
CA VAL A 1050 -37.67 3.52 33.94
C VAL A 1050 -39.06 2.89 34.03
N ARG A 1051 -39.47 2.52 35.25
CA ARG A 1051 -40.84 2.33 35.81
C ARG A 1051 -41.93 1.92 34.78
N ASP A 1052 -42.51 0.73 34.83
CA ASP A 1052 -43.20 0.01 35.93
C ASP A 1052 -43.36 -1.46 35.50
#